data_AF-A0A1Q5KS81-F1
#
_entry.id   AF-A0A1Q5KS81-F1
#
_cell.length_a   1.000
_cell.length_b   1.000
_cell.length_c   1.000
_cell.angle_alpha   90.00
_cell.angle_beta   90.00
_cell.angle_gamma   90.00
#
_symmetry.space_group_name_H-M   'P 1'
#
loop_
_entity.id
_entity.type
_entity.pdbx_description
1 polymer ?
#
loop_
_entity_poly.entity_id
_entity_poly.type
_entity_poly.pdbx_seq_one_letter_code
_entity_poly.pdbx_strand_id
1 'polypeptide(L)'
;MSPHPARLRPLGVALAAMAALIALPLTNGPAAAAETPLSQGKSATASSTENAGTPASAAVDGNTGTRWSSAASDDQWLQVDLGATASVTQVVLNWEAAYGKDYRLQISKDAATWTDLKSVTGSDGGTDTVDVSGQGRYVRLQGVHRATQWGYSLWEFQVFGSTSTSQPGCGTANAAKGGAASASSTENAGTPASAAFDGDPGTRWSSQAADPQWVRVDLGSVQDICKVDLTWEAAYGKDFQIQASSDGQSWNTLKSVTGATGGTASYDVSGSGRYVRIYGTARGTGYGYSLWEAAVHTGGTGTPPVQGGGDLGPNVIVVDPSTPNLQQKFDQVFAQQESAQFGTGRYQFLLKPGTYNGINAQIGFYTSISGLGLNPDDTQINGDVTVDAGWFNGNATQNFWRSAENLAITPSNGTDRWAVAQAAPFRRIHVKGGLNLAPNGYGWASGGYIADSKIDGTVGPYSQQQWYTRDSSVGGWTNGVWNMTFSGVQGAPATNFDNGPYTTLDNTPVSREKPFLYLDGSAYKVFVPAKRTNARGVSWPANPGTSVPLDQFYVVKPGATATTINAALAQGLNLLFTPGVYHLDRTIDVTRANTVVLGLGLATLVPDNGVDAMHVADVDGVKLAGFLIDAGSVRSDALLRIGTPGAGADHSANPTTMQDVFVRVGGAGPGLATDSVVVDSDDVIIDHTWIWRADHGSGVGWDTNRADYGLRVNGDDVLATGLFVEHFNKYDVYWNGERGRTIFFQNEKAYDVPNAAAVTHDGIVGYAAYKVADTVTTHEAWGLGSYCNFTADPSIVQTHGFQVPTTPGIKMHDLQVISLGGMGQYAHVVNNTGAPTSGTSTVPSKVTSFP
;
A
#
# COMPACT_ATOMS: atom_id res chain seq x y z
N MET A 1 -33.56 72.00 -1.25
CA MET A 1 -32.29 72.76 -1.25
C MET A 1 -31.26 71.93 -2.03
N SER A 2 -31.05 72.28 -3.30
CA SER A 2 -29.89 71.86 -4.11
C SER A 2 -28.62 72.62 -3.64
N PRO A 3 -27.38 72.36 -4.13
CA PRO A 3 -26.93 71.47 -5.21
C PRO A 3 -25.60 70.69 -4.99
N HIS A 4 -25.26 69.85 -5.99
CA HIS A 4 -23.93 69.41 -6.49
C HIS A 4 -22.82 70.52 -6.54
N PRO A 5 -21.59 70.31 -7.11
CA PRO A 5 -20.61 69.19 -7.17
C PRO A 5 -19.14 69.70 -6.95
N ALA A 6 -18.10 68.84 -7.05
CA ALA A 6 -16.84 69.16 -7.78
C ALA A 6 -15.87 67.96 -7.90
N ARG A 7 -15.33 67.79 -9.11
CA ARG A 7 -14.32 66.79 -9.53
C ARG A 7 -12.89 67.34 -9.38
N LEU A 8 -11.91 66.44 -9.22
CA LEU A 8 -10.69 66.24 -10.05
C LEU A 8 -9.46 65.79 -9.23
N ARG A 9 -8.85 64.67 -9.68
CA ARG A 9 -7.51 64.16 -9.33
C ARG A 9 -6.41 65.04 -10.00
N PRO A 10 -5.11 65.03 -9.60
CA PRO A 10 -4.20 63.92 -9.95
C PRO A 10 -3.10 63.56 -8.93
N LEU A 11 -2.69 62.28 -9.03
CA LEU A 11 -1.36 61.66 -8.87
C LEU A 11 -0.39 62.08 -7.75
N GLY A 12 0.16 61.07 -7.05
CA GLY A 12 1.54 61.17 -6.53
C GLY A 12 1.97 60.24 -5.39
N VAL A 13 1.99 58.93 -5.62
CA VAL A 13 2.99 57.96 -5.14
C VAL A 13 3.21 57.69 -3.62
N ALA A 14 2.91 56.42 -3.30
CA ALA A 14 3.53 55.47 -2.36
C ALA A 14 3.43 55.67 -0.83
N LEU A 15 2.52 54.87 -0.26
CA LEU A 15 2.41 54.44 1.13
C LEU A 15 3.65 53.64 1.58
N ALA A 16 4.18 53.99 2.74
CA ALA A 16 4.79 53.05 3.67
C ALA A 16 3.84 52.92 4.88
N ALA A 17 3.37 51.71 5.17
CA ALA A 17 2.57 51.44 6.37
C ALA A 17 3.11 50.20 7.08
N MET A 18 3.47 50.41 8.34
CA MET A 18 3.86 49.42 9.33
C MET A 18 2.72 48.46 9.66
N ALA A 19 3.06 47.22 10.00
CA ALA A 19 2.30 46.44 10.99
C ALA A 19 3.21 45.44 11.73
N ALA A 20 3.09 45.51 13.05
CA ALA A 20 3.66 44.75 14.16
C ALA A 20 4.14 43.30 13.90
N LEU A 21 5.38 43.02 14.35
CA LEU A 21 5.87 41.66 14.65
C LEU A 21 5.77 41.40 16.16
N ILE A 22 5.09 40.30 16.51
CA ILE A 22 5.06 39.71 17.85
C ILE A 22 6.43 39.06 18.12
N ALA A 23 7.07 39.44 19.23
CA ALA A 23 8.35 38.90 19.67
C ALA A 23 8.16 37.49 20.27
N LEU A 24 8.76 36.49 19.64
CA LEU A 24 9.07 35.19 20.24
C LEU A 24 10.54 35.22 20.71
N PRO A 25 10.87 34.73 21.92
CA PRO A 25 12.25 34.68 22.37
C PRO A 25 12.99 33.59 21.57
N LEU A 26 13.93 34.02 20.72
CA LEU A 26 14.93 33.14 20.14
C LEU A 26 15.82 32.64 21.26
N THR A 27 15.73 31.35 21.57
CA THR A 27 16.72 30.64 22.36
C THR A 27 17.99 30.53 21.51
N ASN A 28 18.97 31.40 21.77
CA ASN A 28 20.33 31.22 21.28
C ASN A 28 20.90 29.93 21.89
N GLY A 29 20.82 28.83 21.15
CA GLY A 29 21.68 27.67 21.38
C GLY A 29 23.15 28.08 21.22
N PRO A 30 24.09 27.41 21.91
CA PRO A 30 25.51 27.69 21.74
C PRO A 30 25.89 27.48 20.27
N ALA A 31 26.60 28.45 19.68
CA ALA A 31 27.19 28.31 18.36
C ALA A 31 28.08 27.07 18.35
N ALA A 32 27.70 26.04 17.59
CA ALA A 32 28.52 24.87 17.38
C ALA A 32 29.84 25.32 16.73
N ALA A 33 30.97 24.94 17.32
CA ALA A 33 32.27 25.10 16.67
C ALA A 33 32.22 24.37 15.31
N ALA A 34 32.71 25.02 14.25
CA ALA A 34 32.80 24.40 12.94
C ALA A 34 33.56 23.06 13.05
N GLU A 35 32.99 22.00 12.47
CA GLU A 35 33.60 20.67 12.47
C GLU A 35 35.01 20.76 11.89
N THR A 36 35.99 20.13 12.55
CA THR A 36 37.36 20.08 12.02
C THR A 36 37.43 19.02 10.92
N PRO A 37 37.80 19.34 9.68
CA PRO A 37 37.84 18.36 8.61
C PRO A 37 38.87 17.26 8.90
N LEU A 38 38.55 16.03 8.50
CA LEU A 38 39.42 14.85 8.62
C LEU A 38 40.76 15.01 7.90
N SER A 39 40.80 15.83 6.85
CA SER A 39 42.03 16.13 6.10
C SER A 39 42.96 17.09 6.83
N GLN A 40 42.50 17.83 7.84
CA GLN A 40 43.30 18.89 8.45
C GLN A 40 44.56 18.34 9.13
N GLY A 41 45.71 18.89 8.77
CA GLY A 41 47.04 18.49 9.25
C GLY A 41 47.50 17.11 8.77
N LYS A 42 46.79 16.48 7.82
CA LYS A 42 47.14 15.14 7.30
C LYS A 42 48.21 15.20 6.22
N SER A 43 48.82 14.05 5.97
CA SER A 43 49.79 13.90 4.88
C SER A 43 49.11 14.04 3.52
N ALA A 44 49.55 15.00 2.72
CA ALA A 44 49.07 15.21 1.35
C ALA A 44 50.19 15.02 0.33
N THR A 45 49.87 14.44 -0.82
CA THR A 45 50.75 14.30 -1.98
C THR A 45 50.04 14.80 -3.24
N ALA A 46 50.81 15.21 -4.24
CA ALA A 46 50.28 15.70 -5.49
C ALA A 46 51.09 15.18 -6.68
N SER A 47 50.50 15.25 -7.88
CA SER A 47 51.17 14.93 -9.14
C SER A 47 52.35 15.85 -9.43
N SER A 48 52.27 17.11 -9.01
CA SER A 48 53.31 18.11 -9.16
C SER A 48 53.09 19.29 -8.19
N THR A 49 54.10 20.16 -8.10
CA THR A 49 54.05 21.45 -7.39
C THR A 49 54.66 22.53 -8.29
N GLU A 50 54.04 23.71 -8.36
CA GLU A 50 54.52 24.87 -9.14
C GLU A 50 55.92 25.29 -8.69
N ASN A 51 56.16 25.38 -7.38
CA ASN A 51 57.46 25.64 -6.77
C ASN A 51 57.45 25.21 -5.28
N ALA A 52 58.59 25.37 -4.59
CA ALA A 52 58.75 24.96 -3.19
C ALA A 52 57.83 25.70 -2.19
N GLY A 53 57.29 26.87 -2.56
CA GLY A 53 56.40 27.67 -1.73
C GLY A 53 54.93 27.26 -1.78
N THR A 54 54.54 26.33 -2.66
CA THR A 54 53.15 25.86 -2.83
C THR A 54 53.01 24.33 -2.72
N PRO A 55 53.47 23.73 -1.60
CA PRO A 55 53.47 22.28 -1.45
C PRO A 55 52.05 21.70 -1.29
N ALA A 56 51.88 20.39 -1.53
CA ALA A 56 50.61 19.70 -1.34
C ALA A 56 50.03 19.85 0.09
N SER A 57 50.90 19.90 1.10
CA SER A 57 50.52 20.08 2.50
C SER A 57 49.84 21.42 2.78
N ALA A 58 50.07 22.44 1.94
CA ALA A 58 49.49 23.77 2.12
C ALA A 58 48.00 23.84 1.76
N ALA A 59 47.42 22.79 1.17
CA ALA A 59 45.99 22.70 0.92
C ALA A 59 45.26 21.88 1.99
N VAL A 60 45.92 21.48 3.09
CA VAL A 60 45.28 20.73 4.18
C VAL A 60 45.74 21.21 5.56
N ASP A 61 46.35 22.38 5.65
CA ASP A 61 46.94 22.88 6.90
C ASP A 61 45.97 23.71 7.76
N GLY A 62 44.77 23.99 7.24
CA GLY A 62 43.74 24.79 7.90
C GLY A 62 43.99 26.29 7.78
N ASN A 63 44.88 26.73 6.89
CA ASN A 63 45.26 28.13 6.71
C ASN A 63 44.94 28.60 5.28
N THR A 64 43.86 29.38 5.17
CA THR A 64 43.41 29.95 3.88
C THR A 64 44.33 31.03 3.28
N GLY A 65 45.49 31.31 3.91
CA GLY A 65 46.55 32.15 3.37
C GLY A 65 47.70 31.39 2.68
N THR A 66 47.69 30.05 2.73
CA THR A 66 48.67 29.15 2.08
C THR A 66 47.96 28.27 1.05
N ARG A 67 48.66 27.87 -0.03
CA ARG A 67 48.04 27.11 -1.13
C ARG A 67 48.93 26.03 -1.70
N TRP A 68 48.33 24.92 -2.12
CA TRP A 68 48.94 24.05 -3.12
C TRP A 68 48.72 24.62 -4.53
N SER A 69 49.70 24.45 -5.41
CA SER A 69 49.62 24.83 -6.81
C SER A 69 50.33 23.79 -7.68
N SER A 70 49.70 23.29 -8.74
CA SER A 70 50.28 22.29 -9.65
C SER A 70 51.10 22.93 -10.78
N ALA A 71 51.82 22.12 -11.55
CA ALA A 71 52.29 22.51 -12.88
C ALA A 71 51.11 22.89 -13.79
N ALA A 72 51.37 23.74 -14.80
CA ALA A 72 50.38 24.26 -15.73
C ALA A 72 50.02 23.25 -16.86
N SER A 73 49.52 22.08 -16.47
CA SER A 73 48.99 21.03 -17.34
C SER A 73 47.70 20.46 -16.77
N ASP A 74 46.86 19.86 -17.62
CA ASP A 74 45.68 19.10 -17.17
C ASP A 74 46.12 17.80 -16.47
N ASP A 75 45.15 17.00 -16.00
CA ASP A 75 45.36 15.72 -15.31
C ASP A 75 46.22 15.77 -14.03
N GLN A 76 46.33 16.94 -13.40
CA GLN A 76 47.00 17.06 -12.10
C GLN A 76 46.08 16.61 -10.97
N TRP A 77 46.67 16.06 -9.92
CA TRP A 77 45.92 15.59 -8.77
C TRP A 77 46.57 16.01 -7.45
N LEU A 78 45.72 16.13 -6.43
CA LEU A 78 46.08 16.30 -5.03
C LEU A 78 45.31 15.25 -4.23
N GLN A 79 46.00 14.50 -3.39
CA GLN A 79 45.37 13.53 -2.50
C GLN A 79 45.82 13.70 -1.06
N VAL A 80 44.97 13.29 -0.13
CA VAL A 80 45.22 13.29 1.30
C VAL A 80 45.06 11.87 1.87
N ASP A 81 46.01 11.46 2.72
CA ASP A 81 45.91 10.25 3.55
C ASP A 81 45.28 10.61 4.89
N LEU A 82 44.04 10.18 5.12
CA LEU A 82 43.30 10.45 6.35
C LEU A 82 43.91 9.73 7.59
N GLY A 83 44.85 8.81 7.36
CA GLY A 83 45.56 8.02 8.38
C GLY A 83 44.85 6.70 8.74
N ALA A 84 43.56 6.59 8.47
CA ALA A 84 42.74 5.39 8.62
C ALA A 84 41.58 5.41 7.60
N THR A 85 40.93 4.27 7.38
CA THR A 85 39.68 4.25 6.60
C THR A 85 38.61 5.06 7.32
N ALA A 86 38.04 6.03 6.63
CA ALA A 86 36.97 6.89 7.12
C ALA A 86 35.74 6.79 6.21
N SER A 87 34.57 7.02 6.78
CA SER A 87 33.36 7.30 6.01
C SER A 87 33.37 8.79 5.65
N VAL A 88 33.42 9.10 4.36
CA VAL A 88 33.49 10.48 3.84
C VAL A 88 32.10 10.91 3.41
N THR A 89 31.63 12.04 3.94
CA THR A 89 30.27 12.57 3.70
C THR A 89 30.26 13.86 2.90
N GLN A 90 31.36 14.62 2.93
CA GLN A 90 31.45 15.88 2.23
C GLN A 90 32.91 16.23 1.91
N VAL A 91 33.13 16.91 0.80
CA VAL A 91 34.40 17.51 0.42
C VAL A 91 34.16 18.98 0.10
N VAL A 92 34.98 19.86 0.68
CA VAL A 92 35.01 21.29 0.35
C VAL A 92 36.36 21.63 -0.28
N LEU A 93 36.30 22.24 -1.47
CA LEU A 93 37.47 22.71 -2.22
C LEU A 93 37.44 24.23 -2.24
N ASN A 94 38.41 24.87 -1.60
CA ASN A 94 38.59 26.32 -1.66
C ASN A 94 39.67 26.66 -2.69
N TRP A 95 39.25 27.03 -3.89
CA TRP A 95 40.10 27.33 -5.03
C TRP A 95 40.75 28.72 -4.94
N GLU A 96 41.93 28.84 -5.54
CA GLU A 96 42.47 30.14 -5.95
C GLU A 96 41.83 30.60 -7.28
N ALA A 97 42.21 31.78 -7.80
CA ALA A 97 41.79 32.21 -9.14
C ALA A 97 42.15 31.18 -10.25
N ALA A 98 43.17 30.35 -10.03
CA ALA A 98 43.49 29.19 -10.86
C ALA A 98 42.81 27.92 -10.34
N TYR A 99 41.75 27.47 -11.01
CA TYR A 99 40.88 26.37 -10.56
C TYR A 99 40.60 25.33 -11.65
N GLY A 100 40.06 24.18 -11.22
CA GLY A 100 39.59 23.14 -12.13
C GLY A 100 38.19 23.44 -12.66
N LYS A 101 38.05 23.62 -13.98
CA LYS A 101 36.74 23.74 -14.62
C LYS A 101 35.98 22.40 -14.56
N ASP A 102 36.70 21.32 -14.83
CA ASP A 102 36.20 19.95 -14.70
C ASP A 102 37.17 19.14 -13.84
N TYR A 103 36.65 18.35 -12.89
CA TYR A 103 37.45 17.53 -11.98
C TYR A 103 36.63 16.36 -11.41
N ARG A 104 37.33 15.41 -10.79
CA ARG A 104 36.72 14.29 -10.06
C ARG A 104 37.20 14.25 -8.62
N LEU A 105 36.29 13.91 -7.72
CA LEU A 105 36.61 13.51 -6.37
C LEU A 105 36.60 11.99 -6.31
N GLN A 106 37.65 11.40 -5.75
CA GLN A 106 37.86 9.96 -5.74
C GLN A 106 38.27 9.50 -4.35
N ILE A 107 37.95 8.24 -4.04
CA ILE A 107 38.31 7.59 -2.78
C ILE A 107 39.05 6.29 -3.03
N SER A 108 39.96 5.94 -2.14
CA SER A 108 40.75 4.71 -2.23
C SER A 108 41.06 4.12 -0.85
N LYS A 109 41.18 2.81 -0.78
CA LYS A 109 41.66 2.09 0.41
C LYS A 109 43.18 1.98 0.45
N ASP A 110 43.84 2.01 -0.70
CA ASP A 110 45.25 1.62 -0.89
C ASP A 110 46.10 2.67 -1.64
N ALA A 111 45.49 3.80 -2.05
CA ALA A 111 46.07 4.83 -2.90
C ALA A 111 46.45 4.38 -4.33
N ALA A 112 46.13 3.14 -4.71
CA ALA A 112 46.43 2.58 -6.03
C ALA A 112 45.15 2.41 -6.86
N THR A 113 44.11 1.86 -6.25
CA THR A 113 42.79 1.64 -6.88
C THR A 113 41.83 2.71 -6.43
N TRP A 114 41.27 3.46 -7.37
CA TRP A 114 40.43 4.63 -7.08
C TRP A 114 39.00 4.42 -7.56
N THR A 115 38.05 4.83 -6.74
CA THR A 115 36.61 4.88 -7.08
C THR A 115 36.17 6.33 -7.14
N ASP A 116 35.47 6.71 -8.21
CA ASP A 116 34.91 8.05 -8.36
C ASP A 116 33.76 8.26 -7.36
N LEU A 117 33.90 9.23 -6.47
CA LEU A 117 32.82 9.71 -5.59
C LEU A 117 31.90 10.68 -6.33
N LYS A 118 32.50 11.58 -7.12
CA LYS A 118 31.79 12.60 -7.90
C LYS A 118 32.62 13.06 -9.09
N SER A 119 31.96 13.35 -10.21
CA SER A 119 32.53 14.14 -11.30
C SER A 119 31.83 15.50 -11.34
N VAL A 120 32.61 16.58 -11.40
CA VAL A 120 32.13 17.97 -11.51
C VAL A 120 32.58 18.51 -12.85
N THR A 121 31.66 19.15 -13.57
CA THR A 121 31.92 19.78 -14.88
C THR A 121 31.38 21.20 -14.90
N GLY A 122 32.16 22.12 -15.46
CA GLY A 122 31.79 23.53 -15.57
C GLY A 122 31.76 24.29 -14.24
N SER A 123 32.63 23.95 -13.28
CA SER A 123 32.82 24.74 -12.03
C SER A 123 33.19 26.19 -12.37
N ASP A 124 32.76 27.13 -11.52
CA ASP A 124 33.04 28.56 -11.58
C ASP A 124 34.20 29.00 -10.66
N GLY A 125 34.85 28.06 -9.98
CA GLY A 125 35.94 28.32 -9.03
C GLY A 125 35.41 28.73 -7.65
N GLY A 126 36.19 29.47 -6.87
CA GLY A 126 35.77 29.86 -5.51
C GLY A 126 35.71 28.68 -4.55
N THR A 127 34.65 28.56 -3.75
CA THR A 127 34.49 27.43 -2.81
C THR A 127 33.42 26.46 -3.30
N ASP A 128 33.86 25.26 -3.69
CA ASP A 128 32.96 24.16 -4.03
C ASP A 128 32.69 23.33 -2.77
N THR A 129 31.42 23.18 -2.40
CA THR A 129 30.97 22.22 -1.36
C THR A 129 30.24 21.07 -2.03
N VAL A 130 30.79 19.87 -1.91
CA VAL A 130 30.32 18.69 -2.62
C VAL A 130 30.00 17.58 -1.63
N ASP A 131 28.72 17.23 -1.52
CA ASP A 131 28.28 16.06 -0.77
C ASP A 131 28.68 14.78 -1.53
N VAL A 132 29.30 13.86 -0.81
CA VAL A 132 29.83 12.60 -1.34
C VAL A 132 29.51 11.46 -0.38
N SER A 133 29.53 10.22 -0.86
CA SER A 133 29.37 9.05 0.00
C SER A 133 30.33 7.96 -0.42
N GLY A 134 31.20 7.54 0.50
CA GLY A 134 32.11 6.43 0.29
C GLY A 134 33.02 6.17 1.48
N GLN A 135 33.66 5.00 1.47
CA GLN A 135 34.62 4.61 2.51
C GLN A 135 36.00 4.35 1.91
N GLY A 136 37.02 4.95 2.52
CA GLY A 136 38.41 4.74 2.16
C GLY A 136 39.34 5.55 3.04
N ARG A 137 40.64 5.31 2.87
CA ARG A 137 41.69 5.98 3.64
C ARG A 137 42.23 7.20 2.92
N TYR A 138 42.21 7.19 1.59
CA TYR A 138 42.74 8.25 0.75
C TYR A 138 41.61 8.92 -0.02
N VAL A 139 41.62 10.25 -0.07
CA VAL A 139 40.70 11.04 -0.89
C VAL A 139 41.51 11.90 -1.84
N ARG A 140 41.11 11.95 -3.12
CA ARG A 140 41.84 12.63 -4.19
C ARG A 140 40.94 13.55 -4.99
N LEU A 141 41.42 14.75 -5.23
CA LEU A 141 41.00 15.59 -6.35
C LEU A 141 41.83 15.19 -7.58
N GLN A 142 41.14 14.82 -8.66
CA GLN A 142 41.73 14.58 -9.98
C GLN A 142 41.22 15.66 -10.93
N GLY A 143 42.08 16.60 -11.31
CA GLY A 143 41.78 17.59 -12.34
C GLY A 143 41.58 16.93 -13.70
N VAL A 144 40.61 17.41 -14.47
CA VAL A 144 40.34 16.97 -15.86
C VAL A 144 40.61 18.12 -16.84
N HIS A 145 40.00 19.29 -16.64
CA HIS A 145 40.29 20.49 -17.44
C HIS A 145 40.48 21.72 -16.54
N ARG A 146 41.51 22.52 -16.81
CA ARG A 146 41.76 23.78 -16.10
C ARG A 146 40.89 24.91 -16.66
N ALA A 147 40.51 25.84 -15.78
CA ALA A 147 39.76 27.03 -16.19
C ALA A 147 40.64 28.16 -16.74
N THR A 148 41.94 28.15 -16.41
CA THR A 148 42.90 29.19 -16.80
C THR A 148 44.16 28.59 -17.42
N GLN A 149 45.07 29.44 -17.92
CA GLN A 149 46.38 29.00 -18.42
C GLN A 149 47.31 28.45 -17.31
N TRP A 150 47.01 28.75 -16.05
CA TRP A 150 47.77 28.34 -14.87
C TRP A 150 47.36 26.93 -14.40
N GLY A 151 48.09 26.33 -13.44
CA GLY A 151 47.79 25.01 -12.88
C GLY A 151 46.50 24.98 -12.03
N TYR A 152 46.23 23.86 -11.37
CA TYR A 152 45.19 23.77 -10.33
C TYR A 152 45.76 24.31 -9.02
N SER A 153 45.00 25.14 -8.31
CA SER A 153 45.44 25.72 -7.05
C SER A 153 44.34 25.75 -6.00
N LEU A 154 44.65 25.24 -4.80
CA LEU A 154 43.72 25.17 -3.68
C LEU A 154 44.33 25.85 -2.45
N TRP A 155 43.58 26.79 -1.87
CA TRP A 155 43.80 27.27 -0.52
C TRP A 155 43.52 26.17 0.49
N GLU A 156 42.44 25.38 0.30
CA GLU A 156 42.08 24.27 1.19
C GLU A 156 41.36 23.14 0.46
N PHE A 157 41.63 21.90 0.89
CA PHE A 157 41.02 20.64 0.48
C PHE A 157 40.51 19.93 1.75
N GLN A 158 39.27 20.25 2.11
CA GLN A 158 38.67 19.84 3.36
C GLN A 158 37.82 18.59 3.13
N VAL A 159 38.14 17.50 3.81
CA VAL A 159 37.38 16.24 3.76
C VAL A 159 36.66 16.07 5.08
N PHE A 160 35.34 15.96 5.06
CA PHE A 160 34.51 15.76 6.25
C PHE A 160 33.93 14.34 6.29
N GLY A 161 33.71 13.85 7.50
CA GLY A 161 33.30 12.48 7.75
C GLY A 161 33.72 11.98 9.12
N SER A 162 33.73 10.66 9.32
CA SER A 162 34.14 10.06 10.60
C SER A 162 35.26 9.02 10.45
N THR A 163 36.30 9.16 11.28
CA THR A 163 37.38 8.16 11.48
C THR A 163 37.03 7.12 12.54
N SER A 164 35.93 7.33 13.26
CA SER A 164 35.28 6.24 13.96
C SER A 164 34.78 5.27 12.90
N THR A 165 35.54 4.22 12.63
CA THR A 165 34.93 2.92 12.42
C THR A 165 34.27 2.54 13.74
N SER A 166 33.18 3.21 14.10
CA SER A 166 32.09 2.47 14.68
C SER A 166 31.68 1.47 13.61
N GLN A 167 32.40 0.35 13.55
CA GLN A 167 31.69 -0.92 13.48
C GLN A 167 30.56 -0.77 14.50
N PRO A 168 29.29 -0.75 14.07
CA PRO A 168 28.21 -0.90 15.02
C PRO A 168 28.59 -2.11 15.87
N GLY A 169 28.72 -1.94 17.18
CA GLY A 169 29.20 -3.02 18.05
C GLY A 169 28.40 -4.27 17.72
N CYS A 170 29.10 -5.35 17.35
CA CYS A 170 28.45 -6.60 17.02
C CYS A 170 27.56 -7.00 18.19
N GLY A 171 26.25 -7.11 17.97
CA GLY A 171 25.29 -7.32 19.03
C GLY A 171 25.65 -8.57 19.84
N THR A 172 25.59 -8.48 21.17
CA THR A 172 25.92 -9.63 22.04
C THR A 172 24.81 -10.69 22.05
N ALA A 173 23.64 -10.39 21.48
CA ALA A 173 22.54 -11.33 21.35
C ALA A 173 22.83 -12.39 20.29
N ASN A 174 22.44 -13.64 20.57
CA ASN A 174 22.49 -14.73 19.60
C ASN A 174 21.21 -14.70 18.74
N ALA A 175 21.32 -14.19 17.52
CA ALA A 175 20.21 -14.12 16.55
C ALA A 175 19.77 -15.49 16.03
N ALA A 176 20.60 -16.52 16.17
CA ALA A 176 20.25 -17.88 15.77
C ALA A 176 19.42 -18.64 16.83
N LYS A 177 19.34 -18.12 18.06
CA LYS A 177 18.73 -18.83 19.19
C LYS A 177 17.25 -19.15 18.93
N GLY A 178 16.91 -20.43 18.93
CA GLY A 178 15.56 -20.95 18.66
C GLY A 178 15.14 -20.90 17.19
N GLY A 179 16.05 -20.54 16.28
CA GLY A 179 15.79 -20.45 14.85
C GLY A 179 15.50 -21.82 14.21
N ALA A 180 14.72 -21.81 13.12
CA ALA A 180 14.43 -23.03 12.37
C ALA A 180 15.72 -23.58 11.73
N ALA A 181 16.10 -24.80 12.11
CA ALA A 181 17.38 -25.39 11.74
C ALA A 181 17.22 -26.66 10.89
N SER A 182 18.19 -26.90 10.01
CA SER A 182 18.31 -28.14 9.25
C SER A 182 19.78 -28.50 9.04
N ALA A 183 20.09 -29.76 8.76
CA ALA A 183 21.44 -30.22 8.50
C ALA A 183 21.47 -31.20 7.33
N SER A 184 22.67 -31.45 6.79
CA SER A 184 22.88 -32.50 5.78
C SER A 184 22.59 -33.91 6.31
N SER A 185 22.87 -34.15 7.59
CA SER A 185 22.54 -35.39 8.29
C SER A 185 22.51 -35.18 9.80
N THR A 186 21.98 -36.18 10.51
CA THR A 186 22.08 -36.29 11.97
C THR A 186 22.60 -37.69 12.34
N GLU A 187 23.40 -37.79 13.40
CA GLU A 187 23.95 -39.06 13.90
C GLU A 187 22.82 -39.99 14.36
N ASN A 188 21.89 -39.45 15.15
CA ASN A 188 20.66 -40.10 15.60
C ASN A 188 19.61 -39.06 16.05
N ALA A 189 18.44 -39.52 16.49
CA ALA A 189 17.33 -38.65 16.90
C ALA A 189 17.64 -37.76 18.12
N GLY A 190 18.63 -38.11 18.94
CA GLY A 190 19.05 -37.33 20.12
C GLY A 190 20.00 -36.18 19.80
N THR A 191 20.45 -36.03 18.56
CA THR A 191 21.38 -34.96 18.15
C THR A 191 20.86 -34.17 16.93
N PRO A 192 19.67 -33.56 17.01
CA PRO A 192 19.04 -32.87 15.88
C PRO A 192 19.76 -31.58 15.52
N ALA A 193 19.50 -31.03 14.32
CA ALA A 193 20.09 -29.76 13.86
C ALA A 193 19.72 -28.57 14.76
N SER A 194 18.52 -28.57 15.35
CA SER A 194 18.05 -27.53 16.26
C SER A 194 18.90 -27.42 17.52
N ALA A 195 19.54 -28.51 17.95
CA ALA A 195 20.39 -28.54 19.13
C ALA A 195 21.75 -27.82 18.95
N ALA A 196 22.05 -27.28 17.76
CA ALA A 196 23.17 -26.36 17.58
C ALA A 196 22.79 -24.89 17.81
N PHE A 197 21.49 -24.59 18.01
CA PHE A 197 20.97 -23.23 18.03
C PHE A 197 19.92 -23.01 19.12
N ASP A 198 19.82 -23.89 20.11
CA ASP A 198 18.81 -23.78 21.18
C ASP A 198 19.30 -22.94 22.37
N GLY A 199 20.61 -22.65 22.43
CA GLY A 199 21.24 -21.94 23.53
C GLY A 199 21.38 -22.79 24.79
N ASP A 200 21.27 -24.11 24.69
CA ASP A 200 21.48 -25.07 25.78
C ASP A 200 22.86 -25.75 25.61
N PRO A 201 23.83 -25.51 26.50
CA PRO A 201 25.15 -26.11 26.39
C PRO A 201 25.17 -27.63 26.68
N GLY A 202 24.02 -28.23 27.05
CA GLY A 202 23.87 -29.66 27.32
C GLY A 202 23.38 -30.49 26.13
N THR A 203 22.96 -29.86 25.03
CA THR A 203 22.46 -30.51 23.81
C THR A 203 23.40 -30.21 22.64
N ARG A 204 23.49 -31.12 21.66
CA ARG A 204 24.36 -30.91 20.49
C ARG A 204 23.73 -31.43 19.21
N TRP A 205 24.04 -30.76 18.11
CA TRP A 205 23.95 -31.39 16.80
C TRP A 205 25.15 -32.29 16.56
N SER A 206 24.94 -33.42 15.87
CA SER A 206 26.01 -34.32 15.42
C SER A 206 25.67 -34.85 14.04
N SER A 207 26.62 -34.84 13.10
CA SER A 207 26.46 -35.38 11.75
C SER A 207 26.86 -36.85 11.66
N GLN A 208 26.53 -37.49 10.54
CA GLN A 208 27.19 -38.74 10.12
C GLN A 208 28.69 -38.51 9.88
N ALA A 209 29.49 -39.56 10.01
CA ALA A 209 30.96 -39.53 9.88
C ALA A 209 31.42 -39.47 8.41
N ALA A 210 31.08 -38.37 7.72
CA ALA A 210 31.42 -38.13 6.31
C ALA A 210 31.82 -36.67 6.08
N ASP A 211 32.50 -36.41 4.95
CA ASP A 211 32.86 -35.08 4.47
C ASP A 211 32.32 -34.88 3.03
N PRO A 212 31.71 -33.74 2.70
CA PRO A 212 31.35 -32.62 3.58
C PRO A 212 30.05 -32.87 4.37
N GLN A 213 29.84 -32.11 5.44
CA GLN A 213 28.55 -32.02 6.17
C GLN A 213 28.28 -30.57 6.54
N TRP A 214 27.00 -30.23 6.78
CA TRP A 214 26.62 -28.88 7.17
C TRP A 214 25.44 -28.86 8.13
N VAL A 215 25.38 -27.79 8.92
CA VAL A 215 24.23 -27.39 9.72
C VAL A 215 23.90 -25.93 9.44
N ARG A 216 22.61 -25.58 9.32
CA ARG A 216 22.15 -24.23 9.01
C ARG A 216 20.97 -23.80 9.89
N VAL A 217 20.83 -22.49 10.05
CA VAL A 217 19.70 -21.82 10.72
C VAL A 217 19.09 -20.76 9.82
N ASP A 218 17.77 -20.59 9.91
CA ASP A 218 17.01 -19.45 9.35
C ASP A 218 16.85 -18.37 10.42
N LEU A 219 17.40 -17.18 10.17
CA LEU A 219 17.30 -16.00 11.05
C LEU A 219 15.96 -15.24 10.91
N GLY A 220 15.06 -15.70 10.03
CA GLY A 220 13.74 -15.12 9.77
C GLY A 220 13.73 -14.02 8.70
N SER A 221 14.82 -13.23 8.60
CA SER A 221 15.03 -12.21 7.57
C SER A 221 16.53 -12.04 7.28
N VAL A 222 16.88 -11.34 6.19
CA VAL A 222 18.28 -11.04 5.89
C VAL A 222 18.84 -10.11 6.97
N GLN A 223 19.92 -10.51 7.63
CA GLN A 223 20.59 -9.75 8.68
C GLN A 223 22.04 -9.46 8.28
N ASP A 224 22.59 -8.35 8.76
CA ASP A 224 24.03 -8.08 8.67
C ASP A 224 24.75 -8.88 9.75
N ILE A 225 25.57 -9.85 9.33
CA ILE A 225 26.26 -10.77 10.22
C ILE A 225 27.68 -10.26 10.43
N CYS A 226 28.03 -10.02 11.69
CA CYS A 226 29.32 -9.46 12.09
C CYS A 226 30.20 -10.47 12.84
N LYS A 227 29.61 -11.47 13.51
CA LYS A 227 30.36 -12.50 14.24
C LYS A 227 29.59 -13.80 14.32
N VAL A 228 30.31 -14.92 14.34
CA VAL A 228 29.76 -16.25 14.63
C VAL A 228 30.62 -16.92 15.68
N ASP A 229 30.01 -17.33 16.79
CA ASP A 229 30.66 -18.10 17.85
C ASP A 229 30.30 -19.59 17.70
N LEU A 230 31.30 -20.46 17.63
CA LEU A 230 31.13 -21.90 17.53
C LEU A 230 31.67 -22.59 18.77
N THR A 231 30.87 -23.46 19.38
CA THR A 231 31.28 -24.35 20.47
C THR A 231 31.21 -25.78 19.98
N TRP A 232 32.37 -26.32 19.59
CA TRP A 232 32.48 -27.70 19.12
C TRP A 232 32.51 -28.70 20.27
N GLU A 233 32.04 -29.93 20.00
CA GLU A 233 32.31 -31.10 20.84
C GLU A 233 33.75 -31.61 20.58
N ALA A 234 34.18 -32.71 21.24
CA ALA A 234 35.44 -33.37 20.91
C ALA A 234 35.51 -33.78 19.43
N ALA A 235 34.38 -34.04 18.79
CA ALA A 235 34.23 -34.21 17.36
C ALA A 235 33.97 -32.85 16.66
N TYR A 236 35.00 -32.31 15.99
CA TYR A 236 34.98 -30.97 15.42
C TYR A 236 35.36 -30.92 13.93
N GLY A 237 35.02 -29.81 13.26
CA GLY A 237 35.51 -29.50 11.92
C GLY A 237 36.93 -28.91 11.97
N LYS A 238 37.90 -29.59 11.35
CA LYS A 238 39.27 -29.10 11.17
C LYS A 238 39.32 -28.03 10.08
N ASP A 239 38.66 -28.30 8.96
CA ASP A 239 38.49 -27.33 7.88
C ASP A 239 36.98 -27.14 7.63
N PHE A 240 36.53 -25.89 7.58
CA PHE A 240 35.13 -25.54 7.37
C PHE A 240 34.96 -24.12 6.84
N GLN A 241 33.76 -23.82 6.35
CA GLN A 241 33.35 -22.50 5.91
C GLN A 241 32.13 -22.01 6.70
N ILE A 242 32.13 -20.72 7.02
CA ILE A 242 30.94 -20.01 7.50
C ILE A 242 30.34 -19.30 6.29
N GLN A 243 29.09 -19.62 5.97
CA GLN A 243 28.44 -19.11 4.77
C GLN A 243 27.09 -18.49 5.09
N ALA A 244 26.68 -17.52 4.30
CA ALA A 244 25.39 -16.86 4.40
C ALA A 244 24.65 -16.86 3.06
N SER A 245 23.32 -16.82 3.11
CA SER A 245 22.44 -16.86 1.94
C SER A 245 21.16 -16.08 2.22
N SER A 246 20.63 -15.37 1.23
CA SER A 246 19.32 -14.69 1.32
C SER A 246 18.14 -15.61 0.99
N ASP A 247 18.35 -16.60 0.13
CA ASP A 247 17.32 -17.48 -0.44
C ASP A 247 17.41 -18.95 0.04
N GLY A 248 18.48 -19.30 0.75
CA GLY A 248 18.77 -20.65 1.23
C GLY A 248 19.31 -21.60 0.16
N GLN A 249 19.53 -21.10 -1.07
CA GLN A 249 19.98 -21.85 -2.24
C GLN A 249 21.37 -21.38 -2.71
N SER A 250 21.55 -20.07 -2.81
CA SER A 250 22.76 -19.40 -3.28
C SER A 250 23.59 -18.96 -2.08
N TRP A 251 24.82 -19.47 -1.94
CA TRP A 251 25.62 -19.29 -0.73
C TRP A 251 26.88 -18.48 -0.99
N ASN A 252 27.10 -17.47 -0.15
CA ASN A 252 28.33 -16.68 -0.10
C ASN A 252 29.17 -17.12 1.10
N THR A 253 30.46 -17.36 0.87
CA THR A 253 31.40 -17.67 1.97
C THR A 253 31.80 -16.39 2.69
N LEU A 254 31.44 -16.29 3.96
CA LEU A 254 31.86 -15.19 4.84
C LEU A 254 33.25 -15.42 5.43
N LYS A 255 33.58 -16.68 5.73
CA LYS A 255 34.88 -17.08 6.27
C LYS A 255 35.22 -18.50 5.88
N SER A 256 36.49 -18.73 5.55
CA SER A 256 37.09 -20.07 5.45
C SER A 256 38.06 -20.27 6.61
N VAL A 257 37.96 -21.41 7.28
CA VAL A 257 38.80 -21.81 8.41
C VAL A 257 39.48 -23.13 8.05
N THR A 258 40.79 -23.21 8.26
CA THR A 258 41.58 -24.43 8.04
C THR A 258 42.47 -24.71 9.24
N GLY A 259 42.70 -25.99 9.52
CA GLY A 259 43.57 -26.42 10.62
C GLY A 259 43.05 -26.07 12.02
N ALA A 260 41.75 -25.92 12.20
CA ALA A 260 41.14 -25.69 13.51
C ALA A 260 41.38 -26.87 14.46
N THR A 261 41.38 -26.60 15.77
CA THR A 261 41.65 -27.60 16.83
C THR A 261 40.42 -27.93 17.69
N GLY A 262 39.22 -27.51 17.26
CA GLY A 262 37.96 -27.68 18.02
C GLY A 262 37.80 -26.70 19.18
N GLY A 263 36.92 -27.02 20.13
CA GLY A 263 36.59 -26.17 21.28
C GLY A 263 35.69 -24.97 20.94
N THR A 264 35.69 -23.95 21.81
CA THR A 264 34.96 -22.70 21.59
C THR A 264 35.83 -21.68 20.86
N ALA A 265 35.32 -21.13 19.77
CA ALA A 265 36.00 -20.10 18.99
C ALA A 265 35.01 -19.08 18.42
N SER A 266 35.43 -17.82 18.41
CA SER A 266 34.71 -16.70 17.79
C SER A 266 35.34 -16.35 16.44
N TYR A 267 34.48 -16.12 15.44
CA TYR A 267 34.90 -15.73 14.10
C TYR A 267 34.23 -14.42 13.72
N ASP A 268 35.03 -13.36 13.59
CA ASP A 268 34.58 -12.13 12.96
C ASP A 268 34.31 -12.39 11.48
N VAL A 269 33.14 -11.97 11.02
CA VAL A 269 32.67 -12.13 9.65
C VAL A 269 32.07 -10.83 9.15
N SER A 270 31.94 -10.70 7.83
CA SER A 270 31.30 -9.54 7.22
C SER A 270 30.47 -10.00 6.05
N GLY A 271 29.16 -9.81 6.14
CA GLY A 271 28.22 -10.03 5.05
C GLY A 271 26.80 -10.20 5.55
N SER A 272 25.84 -10.21 4.63
CA SER A 272 24.42 -10.30 4.95
C SER A 272 23.83 -11.64 4.55
N GLY A 273 22.87 -12.15 5.31
CA GLY A 273 22.08 -13.31 4.92
C GLY A 273 20.93 -13.61 5.86
N ARG A 274 19.91 -14.29 5.35
CA ARG A 274 18.81 -14.85 6.15
C ARG A 274 19.17 -16.22 6.71
N TYR A 275 19.88 -17.01 5.92
CA TYR A 275 20.35 -18.32 6.30
C TYR A 275 21.84 -18.27 6.58
N VAL A 276 22.27 -18.85 7.69
CA VAL A 276 23.69 -19.04 8.02
C VAL A 276 23.95 -20.53 8.12
N ARG A 277 25.01 -21.02 7.46
CA ARG A 277 25.44 -22.43 7.60
C ARG A 277 26.92 -22.55 7.93
N ILE A 278 27.22 -23.56 8.75
CA ILE A 278 28.57 -24.05 8.98
C ILE A 278 28.77 -25.25 8.06
N TYR A 279 29.62 -25.10 7.05
CA TYR A 279 29.87 -26.07 6.00
C TYR A 279 31.24 -26.73 6.25
N GLY A 280 31.22 -27.89 6.89
CA GLY A 280 32.40 -28.69 7.20
C GLY A 280 32.96 -29.40 5.99
N THR A 281 34.26 -29.21 5.73
CA THR A 281 34.97 -29.78 4.57
C THR A 281 36.04 -30.81 4.94
N ALA A 282 36.58 -30.76 6.16
CA ALA A 282 37.38 -31.85 6.72
C ALA A 282 37.19 -31.97 8.24
N ARG A 283 36.97 -33.19 8.72
CA ARG A 283 36.84 -33.50 10.16
C ARG A 283 38.20 -33.54 10.87
N GLY A 284 38.22 -33.14 12.14
CA GLY A 284 39.39 -33.22 13.01
C GLY A 284 39.60 -34.60 13.65
N THR A 285 38.59 -35.46 13.62
CA THR A 285 38.60 -36.81 14.23
C THR A 285 37.98 -37.84 13.28
N GLY A 286 37.90 -39.11 13.70
CA GLY A 286 37.18 -40.15 12.97
C GLY A 286 35.65 -40.06 13.06
N TYR A 287 35.12 -39.22 13.95
CA TYR A 287 33.68 -39.01 14.15
C TYR A 287 33.13 -37.96 13.19
N GLY A 288 31.81 -37.69 13.24
CA GLY A 288 31.15 -36.62 12.47
C GLY A 288 31.50 -35.21 12.97
N TYR A 289 30.84 -34.18 12.42
CA TYR A 289 30.90 -32.82 12.94
C TYR A 289 29.90 -32.68 14.07
N SER A 290 30.29 -32.09 15.20
CA SER A 290 29.36 -31.87 16.30
C SER A 290 29.55 -30.53 17.01
N LEU A 291 28.44 -29.80 17.15
CA LEU A 291 28.37 -28.47 17.76
C LEU A 291 27.40 -28.52 18.94
N TRP A 292 27.90 -28.10 20.12
CA TRP A 292 27.06 -27.78 21.27
C TRP A 292 26.29 -26.48 21.02
N GLU A 293 26.90 -25.50 20.33
CA GLU A 293 26.22 -24.25 19.99
C GLU A 293 26.91 -23.55 18.81
N ALA A 294 26.12 -22.88 17.97
CA ALA A 294 26.55 -21.99 16.91
C ALA A 294 25.78 -20.67 17.00
N ALA A 295 26.32 -19.69 17.73
CA ALA A 295 25.69 -18.39 17.91
C ALA A 295 26.02 -17.44 16.76
N VAL A 296 25.02 -16.75 16.23
CA VAL A 296 25.16 -15.74 15.17
C VAL A 296 24.89 -14.36 15.75
N HIS A 297 25.81 -13.43 15.51
CA HIS A 297 25.72 -12.05 15.99
C HIS A 297 25.61 -11.09 14.81
N THR A 298 24.74 -10.10 14.97
CA THR A 298 24.40 -9.13 13.93
C THR A 298 24.78 -7.72 14.36
N GLY A 299 25.16 -6.87 13.39
CA GLY A 299 25.70 -5.53 13.67
C GLY A 299 25.16 -4.49 12.70
N GLY A 300 24.45 -3.49 13.21
CA GLY A 300 23.90 -2.37 12.45
C GLY A 300 22.56 -1.88 13.01
N THR A 301 22.42 -0.56 13.20
CA THR A 301 21.12 0.13 13.39
C THR A 301 20.44 0.48 12.06
N GLY A 302 20.97 0.00 10.93
CA GLY A 302 20.22 -0.01 9.68
C GLY A 302 19.34 -1.25 9.70
N THR A 303 18.03 -1.08 9.85
CA THR A 303 17.11 -2.14 9.40
C THR A 303 17.51 -2.47 7.96
N PRO A 304 17.85 -3.72 7.64
CA PRO A 304 18.19 -4.12 6.27
C PRO A 304 17.12 -3.59 5.32
N PRO A 305 17.47 -3.14 4.09
CA PRO A 305 16.49 -2.66 3.15
C PRO A 305 15.40 -3.71 2.97
N VAL A 306 14.15 -3.26 3.00
CA VAL A 306 13.02 -4.16 2.84
C VAL A 306 13.11 -4.73 1.44
N GLN A 307 13.24 -6.05 1.35
CA GLN A 307 13.37 -6.71 0.06
C GLN A 307 12.00 -6.75 -0.63
N GLY A 308 11.96 -6.36 -1.90
CA GLY A 308 10.79 -6.58 -2.74
C GLY A 308 10.72 -8.01 -3.29
N GLY A 309 9.51 -8.46 -3.57
CA GLY A 309 9.22 -9.79 -4.10
C GLY A 309 9.24 -10.90 -3.05
N GLY A 310 9.38 -12.14 -3.53
CA GLY A 310 9.34 -13.35 -2.71
C GLY A 310 8.04 -14.15 -2.84
N ASP A 311 7.97 -15.24 -2.06
CA ASP A 311 6.77 -16.08 -1.96
C ASP A 311 5.55 -15.28 -1.46
N LEU A 312 4.34 -15.64 -1.90
CA LEU A 312 3.09 -14.95 -1.58
C LEU A 312 2.41 -15.41 -0.29
N GLY A 313 3.02 -16.34 0.44
CA GLY A 313 2.52 -16.82 1.73
C GLY A 313 1.53 -17.97 1.60
N PRO A 314 1.24 -18.66 2.72
CA PRO A 314 0.48 -19.91 2.72
C PRO A 314 -1.00 -19.74 2.36
N ASN A 315 -1.54 -18.53 2.50
CA ASN A 315 -2.96 -18.23 2.25
C ASN A 315 -3.23 -17.87 0.78
N VAL A 316 -2.19 -17.82 -0.06
CA VAL A 316 -2.31 -17.68 -1.50
C VAL A 316 -2.16 -19.07 -2.14
N ILE A 317 -3.28 -19.61 -2.59
CA ILE A 317 -3.39 -20.94 -3.18
C ILE A 317 -3.23 -20.81 -4.70
N VAL A 318 -2.00 -20.97 -5.17
CA VAL A 318 -1.68 -20.93 -6.60
C VAL A 318 -1.90 -22.32 -7.21
N VAL A 319 -2.69 -22.39 -8.28
CA VAL A 319 -3.05 -23.64 -8.96
C VAL A 319 -2.87 -23.51 -10.47
N ASP A 320 -2.70 -24.64 -11.13
CA ASP A 320 -2.64 -24.76 -12.59
C ASP A 320 -3.57 -25.89 -13.07
N PRO A 321 -3.85 -26.02 -14.39
CA PRO A 321 -4.77 -27.04 -14.90
C PRO A 321 -4.39 -28.49 -14.55
N SER A 322 -3.15 -28.76 -14.17
CA SER A 322 -2.67 -30.09 -13.78
C SER A 322 -2.71 -30.34 -12.27
N THR A 323 -3.10 -29.35 -11.47
CA THR A 323 -3.13 -29.45 -10.01
C THR A 323 -4.09 -30.58 -9.57
N PRO A 324 -3.60 -31.62 -8.88
CA PRO A 324 -4.43 -32.73 -8.47
C PRO A 324 -5.45 -32.29 -7.41
N ASN A 325 -6.64 -32.91 -7.46
CA ASN A 325 -7.73 -32.70 -6.50
C ASN A 325 -8.13 -31.22 -6.34
N LEU A 326 -8.07 -30.44 -7.43
CA LEU A 326 -8.33 -29.00 -7.38
C LEU A 326 -9.73 -28.66 -6.82
N GLN A 327 -10.78 -29.37 -7.25
CA GLN A 327 -12.13 -29.17 -6.71
C GLN A 327 -12.16 -29.33 -5.19
N GLN A 328 -11.51 -30.37 -4.65
CA GLN A 328 -11.45 -30.63 -3.21
C GLN A 328 -10.77 -29.48 -2.45
N LYS A 329 -9.81 -28.77 -3.07
CA LYS A 329 -9.18 -27.59 -2.45
C LYS A 329 -10.17 -26.43 -2.33
N PHE A 330 -10.98 -26.18 -3.36
CA PHE A 330 -12.07 -25.20 -3.28
C PHE A 330 -13.06 -25.60 -2.19
N ASP A 331 -13.50 -26.86 -2.17
CA ASP A 331 -14.46 -27.37 -1.18
C ASP A 331 -13.93 -27.21 0.26
N GLN A 332 -12.65 -27.47 0.50
CA GLN A 332 -12.02 -27.33 1.82
C GLN A 332 -11.99 -25.89 2.32
N VAL A 333 -11.67 -24.93 1.46
CA VAL A 333 -11.68 -23.50 1.84
C VAL A 333 -13.12 -23.02 2.01
N PHE A 334 -14.01 -23.42 1.11
CA PHE A 334 -15.43 -23.07 1.21
C PHE A 334 -16.04 -23.57 2.51
N ALA A 335 -15.82 -24.83 2.90
CA ALA A 335 -16.34 -25.38 4.15
C ALA A 335 -15.85 -24.63 5.40
N GLN A 336 -14.66 -24.02 5.34
CA GLN A 336 -14.14 -23.16 6.41
C GLN A 336 -14.78 -21.78 6.39
N GLN A 337 -15.02 -21.23 5.20
CA GLN A 337 -15.34 -19.83 5.00
C GLN A 337 -16.82 -19.54 4.74
N GLU A 338 -17.65 -20.54 4.44
CA GLU A 338 -19.05 -20.36 4.05
C GLU A 338 -19.83 -19.54 5.08
N SER A 339 -19.68 -19.87 6.37
CA SER A 339 -20.38 -19.19 7.48
C SER A 339 -19.44 -18.36 8.37
N ALA A 340 -18.17 -18.18 7.97
CA ALA A 340 -17.16 -17.49 8.78
C ALA A 340 -17.23 -15.96 8.63
N GLN A 341 -18.42 -15.37 8.78
CA GLN A 341 -18.68 -13.96 8.51
C GLN A 341 -17.70 -13.03 9.23
N PHE A 342 -17.43 -13.25 10.52
CA PHE A 342 -16.47 -12.46 11.30
C PHE A 342 -15.18 -13.22 11.63
N GLY A 343 -14.90 -14.30 10.89
CA GLY A 343 -13.69 -15.10 11.06
C GLY A 343 -12.43 -14.38 10.59
N THR A 344 -11.28 -14.88 11.03
CA THR A 344 -9.95 -14.32 10.67
C THR A 344 -9.34 -14.99 9.43
N GLY A 345 -9.92 -16.08 8.94
CA GLY A 345 -9.49 -16.75 7.71
C GLY A 345 -9.57 -15.80 6.51
N ARG A 346 -8.50 -15.75 5.72
CA ARG A 346 -8.36 -14.96 4.49
C ARG A 346 -7.70 -15.84 3.44
N TYR A 347 -8.27 -15.92 2.23
CA TYR A 347 -7.76 -16.83 1.19
C TYR A 347 -7.81 -16.19 -0.19
N GLN A 348 -6.78 -16.45 -0.99
CA GLN A 348 -6.74 -16.08 -2.40
C GLN A 348 -6.46 -17.33 -3.23
N PHE A 349 -7.34 -17.68 -4.16
CA PHE A 349 -7.05 -18.60 -5.25
C PHE A 349 -6.49 -17.82 -6.44
N LEU A 350 -5.34 -18.26 -6.95
CA LEU A 350 -4.73 -17.74 -8.17
C LEU A 350 -4.59 -18.88 -9.19
N LEU A 351 -5.32 -18.78 -10.29
CA LEU A 351 -5.35 -19.78 -11.34
C LEU A 351 -4.38 -19.36 -12.45
N LYS A 352 -3.34 -20.16 -12.70
CA LYS A 352 -2.45 -19.93 -13.85
C LYS A 352 -3.22 -20.00 -15.18
N PRO A 353 -2.75 -19.33 -16.24
CA PRO A 353 -3.34 -19.46 -17.57
C PRO A 353 -3.53 -20.91 -18.01
N GLY A 354 -4.67 -21.21 -18.63
CA GLY A 354 -5.08 -22.54 -19.06
C GLY A 354 -6.56 -22.80 -18.85
N THR A 355 -6.98 -24.05 -19.07
CA THR A 355 -8.39 -24.47 -18.98
C THR A 355 -8.59 -25.48 -17.85
N TYR A 356 -9.52 -25.15 -16.96
CA TYR A 356 -9.91 -25.95 -15.79
C TYR A 356 -11.29 -26.54 -16.06
N ASN A 357 -11.44 -27.86 -15.92
CA ASN A 357 -12.68 -28.56 -16.27
C ASN A 357 -13.33 -29.18 -15.04
N GLY A 358 -14.67 -29.17 -14.99
CA GLY A 358 -15.44 -29.82 -13.93
C GLY A 358 -15.27 -29.14 -12.58
N ILE A 359 -15.07 -27.82 -12.58
CA ILE A 359 -14.89 -27.01 -11.38
C ILE A 359 -16.22 -26.33 -11.02
N ASN A 360 -16.63 -26.44 -9.77
CA ASN A 360 -17.60 -25.54 -9.16
C ASN A 360 -16.93 -24.88 -7.96
N ALA A 361 -16.32 -23.71 -8.18
CA ALA A 361 -15.63 -22.99 -7.13
C ALA A 361 -16.64 -22.18 -6.31
N GLN A 362 -17.15 -22.77 -5.23
CA GLN A 362 -17.98 -22.06 -4.27
C GLN A 362 -17.13 -21.10 -3.43
N ILE A 363 -17.51 -19.83 -3.37
CA ILE A 363 -16.71 -18.77 -2.75
C ILE A 363 -17.39 -18.29 -1.46
N GLY A 364 -16.77 -18.59 -0.32
CA GLY A 364 -17.22 -18.20 1.01
C GLY A 364 -16.76 -16.78 1.39
N PHE A 365 -16.90 -16.43 2.67
CA PHE A 365 -16.38 -15.16 3.20
C PHE A 365 -14.86 -15.06 3.03
N TYR A 366 -14.37 -13.84 2.84
CA TYR A 366 -12.97 -13.48 2.71
C TYR A 366 -12.15 -14.37 1.77
N THR A 367 -12.78 -14.76 0.67
CA THR A 367 -12.17 -15.60 -0.36
C THR A 367 -12.22 -14.85 -1.68
N SER A 368 -11.05 -14.71 -2.29
CA SER A 368 -10.90 -14.14 -3.63
C SER A 368 -10.46 -15.23 -4.60
N ILE A 369 -10.99 -15.21 -5.81
CA ILE A 369 -10.55 -16.07 -6.92
C ILE A 369 -10.16 -15.20 -8.12
N SER A 370 -8.97 -15.45 -8.67
CA SER A 370 -8.48 -14.66 -9.80
C SER A 370 -7.69 -15.50 -10.80
N GLY A 371 -7.83 -15.19 -12.09
CA GLY A 371 -6.93 -15.71 -13.12
C GLY A 371 -5.64 -14.89 -13.20
N LEU A 372 -4.53 -15.57 -13.50
CA LEU A 372 -3.19 -15.00 -13.65
C LEU A 372 -2.84 -14.70 -15.12
N GLY A 373 -3.83 -14.71 -16.01
CA GLY A 373 -3.67 -14.23 -17.38
C GLY A 373 -3.56 -12.71 -17.47
N LEU A 374 -3.18 -12.19 -18.63
CA LEU A 374 -3.35 -10.76 -18.88
C LEU A 374 -4.81 -10.47 -19.28
N ASN A 375 -5.48 -11.43 -19.93
CA ASN A 375 -6.87 -11.38 -20.33
C ASN A 375 -7.71 -12.42 -19.57
N PRO A 376 -9.03 -12.19 -19.42
CA PRO A 376 -9.94 -13.17 -18.83
C PRO A 376 -9.88 -14.53 -19.53
N ASP A 377 -9.86 -14.53 -20.87
CA ASP A 377 -9.85 -15.75 -21.68
C ASP A 377 -8.54 -16.56 -21.61
N ASP A 378 -7.47 -16.02 -21.01
CA ASP A 378 -6.24 -16.77 -20.78
C ASP A 378 -6.44 -17.81 -19.65
N THR A 379 -7.41 -17.60 -18.75
CA THR A 379 -7.74 -18.50 -17.63
C THR A 379 -9.21 -18.90 -17.71
N GLN A 380 -9.51 -20.11 -18.14
CA GLN A 380 -10.88 -20.54 -18.45
C GLN A 380 -11.35 -21.63 -17.51
N ILE A 381 -12.50 -21.43 -16.88
CA ILE A 381 -13.20 -22.43 -16.07
C ILE A 381 -14.37 -22.96 -16.91
N ASN A 382 -14.32 -24.23 -17.28
CA ASN A 382 -15.47 -24.99 -17.77
C ASN A 382 -16.18 -25.60 -16.56
N GLY A 383 -17.17 -24.87 -16.07
CA GLY A 383 -17.62 -24.94 -14.70
C GLY A 383 -18.11 -23.59 -14.20
N ASP A 384 -18.22 -23.44 -12.89
CA ASP A 384 -18.91 -22.33 -12.24
C ASP A 384 -18.02 -21.68 -11.17
N VAL A 385 -18.21 -20.38 -10.93
CA VAL A 385 -17.62 -19.64 -9.80
C VAL A 385 -18.77 -19.08 -8.99
N THR A 386 -19.17 -19.82 -7.96
CA THR A 386 -20.50 -19.68 -7.37
C THR A 386 -20.48 -18.98 -6.02
N VAL A 387 -21.44 -18.08 -5.84
CA VAL A 387 -21.93 -17.70 -4.51
C VAL A 387 -23.42 -18.01 -4.46
N ASP A 388 -23.84 -18.68 -3.39
CA ASP A 388 -25.25 -18.91 -3.04
C ASP A 388 -25.44 -18.64 -1.54
N ALA A 389 -26.66 -18.79 -1.03
CA ALA A 389 -27.02 -18.42 0.34
C ALA A 389 -27.47 -19.60 1.21
N GLY A 390 -26.94 -20.81 0.96
CA GLY A 390 -27.30 -22.02 1.71
C GLY A 390 -27.12 -21.86 3.22
N TRP A 391 -25.98 -21.32 3.65
CA TRP A 391 -25.64 -21.08 5.06
C TRP A 391 -26.64 -20.20 5.82
N PHE A 392 -27.36 -19.34 5.11
CA PHE A 392 -28.35 -18.43 5.69
C PHE A 392 -29.75 -18.64 5.09
N ASN A 393 -30.10 -19.90 4.80
CA ASN A 393 -31.44 -20.33 4.39
C ASN A 393 -31.98 -19.59 3.15
N GLY A 394 -31.12 -19.31 2.17
CA GLY A 394 -31.48 -18.61 0.94
C GLY A 394 -31.48 -17.07 1.06
N ASN A 395 -31.16 -16.51 2.22
CA ASN A 395 -31.00 -15.08 2.41
C ASN A 395 -29.56 -14.64 2.08
N ALA A 396 -29.37 -13.94 0.96
CA ALA A 396 -28.06 -13.47 0.51
C ALA A 396 -27.65 -12.10 1.08
N THR A 397 -28.47 -11.47 1.93
CA THR A 397 -28.19 -10.12 2.50
C THR A 397 -26.90 -10.04 3.31
N GLN A 398 -26.27 -11.17 3.65
CA GLN A 398 -25.00 -11.22 4.37
C GLN A 398 -23.85 -11.83 3.55
N ASN A 399 -24.01 -12.04 2.25
CA ASN A 399 -22.97 -12.61 1.38
C ASN A 399 -21.92 -11.56 0.99
N PHE A 400 -21.13 -11.12 1.98
CA PHE A 400 -20.13 -10.05 1.87
C PHE A 400 -18.71 -10.56 1.57
N TRP A 401 -17.80 -9.60 1.40
CA TRP A 401 -16.34 -9.72 1.50
C TRP A 401 -15.75 -10.89 0.70
N ARG A 402 -15.92 -10.89 -0.62
CA ARG A 402 -15.37 -11.92 -1.52
C ARG A 402 -15.15 -11.34 -2.89
N SER A 403 -14.40 -11.97 -3.78
CA SER A 403 -14.23 -11.40 -5.13
C SER A 403 -13.94 -12.44 -6.20
N ALA A 404 -14.31 -12.11 -7.43
CA ALA A 404 -13.92 -12.82 -8.65
C ALA A 404 -13.27 -11.83 -9.63
N GLU A 405 -12.09 -12.19 -10.16
CA GLU A 405 -11.35 -11.31 -11.07
C GLU A 405 -10.62 -12.03 -12.24
N ASN A 406 -10.64 -11.44 -13.43
CA ASN A 406 -9.73 -11.78 -14.55
C ASN A 406 -9.73 -13.26 -14.97
N LEU A 407 -10.90 -13.84 -15.19
CA LEU A 407 -11.07 -15.21 -15.69
C LEU A 407 -12.30 -15.32 -16.59
N ALA A 408 -12.36 -16.38 -17.40
CA ALA A 408 -13.53 -16.73 -18.18
C ALA A 408 -14.26 -17.92 -17.54
N ILE A 409 -15.59 -17.88 -17.58
CA ILE A 409 -16.48 -18.91 -17.02
C ILE A 409 -17.36 -19.42 -18.14
N THR A 410 -17.35 -20.74 -18.37
CA THR A 410 -18.31 -21.45 -19.21
C THR A 410 -19.21 -22.27 -18.28
N PRO A 411 -20.35 -21.72 -17.82
CA PRO A 411 -21.12 -22.31 -16.73
C PRO A 411 -21.69 -23.67 -17.10
N SER A 412 -21.71 -24.62 -16.16
CA SER A 412 -22.05 -26.02 -16.46
C SER A 412 -23.47 -26.20 -17.01
N ASN A 413 -24.40 -25.33 -16.61
CA ASN A 413 -25.79 -25.32 -17.04
C ASN A 413 -26.13 -24.12 -17.95
N GLY A 414 -25.12 -23.39 -18.42
CA GLY A 414 -25.25 -22.17 -19.21
C GLY A 414 -25.55 -20.89 -18.41
N THR A 415 -25.64 -20.93 -17.07
CA THR A 415 -25.80 -19.74 -16.21
C THR A 415 -25.00 -19.85 -14.91
N ASP A 416 -24.02 -18.98 -14.72
CA ASP A 416 -23.26 -18.86 -13.46
C ASP A 416 -24.12 -18.18 -12.38
N ARG A 417 -23.84 -18.42 -11.10
CA ARG A 417 -24.55 -17.74 -9.99
C ARG A 417 -23.59 -16.98 -9.08
N TRP A 418 -23.80 -15.67 -8.99
CA TRP A 418 -23.08 -14.76 -8.10
C TRP A 418 -24.06 -14.08 -7.14
N ALA A 419 -24.66 -14.85 -6.23
CA ALA A 419 -25.70 -14.37 -5.31
C ALA A 419 -25.12 -13.63 -4.10
N VAL A 420 -24.62 -12.42 -4.32
CA VAL A 420 -23.89 -11.63 -3.34
C VAL A 420 -24.69 -10.45 -2.77
N ALA A 421 -24.16 -9.85 -1.71
CA ALA A 421 -24.55 -8.53 -1.23
C ALA A 421 -23.39 -7.52 -1.46
N GLN A 422 -23.18 -6.56 -0.56
CA GLN A 422 -22.13 -5.55 -0.65
C GLN A 422 -20.70 -6.13 -0.55
N ALA A 423 -19.70 -5.36 -1.00
CA ALA A 423 -18.27 -5.71 -0.98
C ALA A 423 -17.93 -7.07 -1.64
N ALA A 424 -18.59 -7.35 -2.77
CA ALA A 424 -18.42 -8.58 -3.52
C ALA A 424 -18.18 -8.35 -5.02
N PRO A 425 -17.07 -7.69 -5.39
CA PRO A 425 -16.83 -7.26 -6.77
C PRO A 425 -16.70 -8.44 -7.74
N PHE A 426 -17.28 -8.27 -8.92
CA PHE A 426 -17.13 -9.14 -10.07
C PHE A 426 -16.48 -8.35 -11.20
N ARG A 427 -15.15 -8.44 -11.31
CA ARG A 427 -14.35 -7.58 -12.19
C ARG A 427 -13.69 -8.37 -13.30
N ARG A 428 -13.69 -7.82 -14.51
CA ARG A 428 -12.86 -8.37 -15.59
C ARG A 428 -13.16 -9.85 -15.86
N ILE A 429 -14.44 -10.22 -15.87
CA ILE A 429 -14.86 -11.61 -16.11
C ILE A 429 -15.49 -11.74 -17.49
N HIS A 430 -15.21 -12.85 -18.16
CA HIS A 430 -15.93 -13.26 -19.36
C HIS A 430 -16.85 -14.43 -19.06
N VAL A 431 -18.14 -14.17 -18.87
CA VAL A 431 -19.15 -15.23 -18.70
C VAL A 431 -19.66 -15.64 -20.08
N LYS A 432 -19.31 -16.84 -20.51
CA LYS A 432 -19.76 -17.48 -21.76
C LYS A 432 -21.12 -18.15 -21.55
N GLY A 433 -22.08 -17.36 -21.08
CA GLY A 433 -23.41 -17.80 -20.65
C GLY A 433 -24.19 -16.67 -19.96
N GLY A 434 -25.28 -17.02 -19.28
CA GLY A 434 -26.01 -16.11 -18.40
C GLY A 434 -25.33 -15.92 -17.04
N LEU A 435 -25.75 -14.90 -16.31
CA LEU A 435 -25.30 -14.63 -14.94
C LEU A 435 -26.50 -14.36 -14.04
N ASN A 436 -26.75 -15.22 -13.06
CA ASN A 436 -27.80 -15.07 -12.07
C ASN A 436 -27.24 -14.43 -10.80
N LEU A 437 -27.84 -13.34 -10.34
CA LEU A 437 -27.39 -12.61 -9.16
C LEU A 437 -28.25 -12.89 -7.93
N ALA A 438 -29.30 -13.70 -8.04
CA ALA A 438 -30.14 -14.09 -6.92
C ALA A 438 -29.75 -15.45 -6.35
N PRO A 439 -29.93 -15.66 -5.03
CA PRO A 439 -29.76 -16.97 -4.43
C PRO A 439 -30.83 -17.94 -4.95
N ASN A 440 -30.58 -19.23 -4.79
CA ASN A 440 -31.62 -20.22 -5.06
C ASN A 440 -32.89 -19.92 -4.23
N GLY A 441 -34.05 -19.87 -4.89
CA GLY A 441 -35.33 -19.54 -4.26
C GLY A 441 -35.67 -18.04 -4.23
N TYR A 442 -34.81 -17.15 -4.75
CA TYR A 442 -35.06 -15.70 -4.83
C TYR A 442 -35.29 -15.02 -3.47
N GLY A 443 -34.56 -15.48 -2.44
CA GLY A 443 -34.52 -14.79 -1.15
C GLY A 443 -33.91 -13.39 -1.26
N TRP A 444 -33.92 -12.65 -0.15
CA TRP A 444 -33.40 -11.28 -0.10
C TRP A 444 -31.92 -11.23 -0.51
N ALA A 445 -31.57 -10.23 -1.32
CA ALA A 445 -30.20 -9.99 -1.77
C ALA A 445 -30.01 -8.49 -1.98
N SER A 446 -28.83 -7.97 -1.60
CA SER A 446 -28.54 -6.52 -1.56
C SER A 446 -27.17 -6.21 -2.17
N GLY A 447 -26.92 -6.76 -3.36
CA GLY A 447 -25.74 -6.46 -4.16
C GLY A 447 -25.83 -5.07 -4.80
N GLY A 448 -24.94 -4.71 -5.70
CA GLY A 448 -23.74 -5.43 -6.09
C GLY A 448 -23.00 -4.66 -7.18
N TYR A 449 -21.84 -5.17 -7.58
CA TYR A 449 -20.92 -4.43 -8.44
C TYR A 449 -20.31 -5.33 -9.52
N ILE A 450 -20.51 -4.93 -10.79
CA ILE A 450 -19.84 -5.52 -11.96
C ILE A 450 -19.05 -4.43 -12.68
N ALA A 451 -17.79 -4.70 -13.02
CA ALA A 451 -17.01 -3.82 -13.88
C ALA A 451 -16.14 -4.59 -14.87
N ASP A 452 -15.83 -3.94 -15.99
CA ASP A 452 -14.91 -4.43 -17.02
C ASP A 452 -15.25 -5.85 -17.51
N SER A 453 -16.51 -6.25 -17.50
CA SER A 453 -16.91 -7.65 -17.72
C SER A 453 -17.73 -7.83 -18.99
N LYS A 454 -17.66 -9.02 -19.58
CA LYS A 454 -18.46 -9.43 -20.73
C LYS A 454 -19.31 -10.62 -20.33
N ILE A 455 -20.62 -10.46 -20.39
CA ILE A 455 -21.59 -11.52 -20.15
C ILE A 455 -22.29 -11.77 -21.49
N ASP A 456 -21.98 -12.88 -22.14
CA ASP A 456 -22.49 -13.21 -23.48
C ASP A 456 -24.01 -13.40 -23.48
N GLY A 457 -24.55 -13.95 -22.38
CA GLY A 457 -25.97 -14.14 -22.17
C GLY A 457 -26.63 -12.98 -21.42
N THR A 458 -27.70 -13.31 -20.71
CA THR A 458 -28.51 -12.35 -19.97
C THR A 458 -28.11 -12.33 -18.50
N VAL A 459 -27.96 -11.14 -17.93
CA VAL A 459 -27.85 -10.96 -16.48
C VAL A 459 -29.24 -10.97 -15.87
N GLY A 460 -29.43 -11.81 -14.84
CA GLY A 460 -30.69 -12.01 -14.12
C GLY A 460 -30.59 -11.61 -12.65
N PRO A 461 -31.02 -10.38 -12.26
CA PRO A 461 -30.95 -9.95 -10.87
C PRO A 461 -32.04 -10.53 -9.97
N TYR A 462 -33.24 -10.78 -10.54
CA TYR A 462 -34.42 -11.29 -9.83
C TYR A 462 -34.75 -10.51 -8.56
N SER A 463 -34.41 -11.04 -7.37
CA SER A 463 -34.70 -10.44 -6.07
C SER A 463 -33.66 -9.41 -5.59
N GLN A 464 -32.57 -9.22 -6.33
CA GLN A 464 -31.57 -8.20 -6.01
C GLN A 464 -32.20 -6.81 -5.94
N GLN A 465 -32.10 -6.17 -4.77
CA GLN A 465 -32.69 -4.87 -4.50
C GLN A 465 -32.15 -3.78 -5.43
N GLN A 466 -30.83 -3.74 -5.58
CA GLN A 466 -30.11 -2.79 -6.40
C GLN A 466 -28.87 -3.42 -7.05
N TRP A 467 -28.28 -2.73 -8.02
CA TRP A 467 -27.01 -3.13 -8.63
C TRP A 467 -26.35 -1.97 -9.39
N TYR A 468 -25.02 -1.97 -9.43
CA TYR A 468 -24.23 -1.10 -10.30
C TYR A 468 -23.39 -1.92 -11.28
N THR A 469 -23.48 -1.58 -12.58
CA THR A 469 -22.62 -2.16 -13.61
C THR A 469 -21.95 -1.05 -14.41
N ARG A 470 -20.64 -1.11 -14.59
CA ARG A 470 -19.92 -0.15 -15.44
C ARG A 470 -19.01 -0.78 -16.47
N ASP A 471 -18.77 -0.06 -17.56
CA ASP A 471 -17.74 -0.34 -18.58
C ASP A 471 -17.70 -1.81 -19.01
N SER A 472 -18.88 -2.36 -19.27
CA SER A 472 -19.10 -3.79 -19.47
C SER A 472 -19.91 -4.03 -20.74
N SER A 473 -20.07 -5.30 -21.11
CA SER A 473 -20.95 -5.73 -22.20
C SER A 473 -21.84 -6.86 -21.69
N VAL A 474 -23.15 -6.74 -21.91
CA VAL A 474 -24.14 -7.76 -21.55
C VAL A 474 -24.99 -8.10 -22.76
N GLY A 475 -25.34 -9.38 -22.94
CA GLY A 475 -26.29 -9.80 -23.97
C GLY A 475 -27.72 -9.33 -23.68
N GLY A 476 -28.05 -9.12 -22.40
CA GLY A 476 -29.29 -8.50 -21.95
C GLY A 476 -29.40 -8.43 -20.42
N TRP A 477 -30.51 -7.86 -19.95
CA TRP A 477 -30.80 -7.69 -18.53
C TRP A 477 -32.29 -7.96 -18.25
N THR A 478 -32.61 -8.89 -17.33
CA THR A 478 -34.01 -9.38 -17.20
C THR A 478 -34.95 -8.40 -16.50
N ASN A 479 -34.53 -7.84 -15.36
CA ASN A 479 -35.39 -7.05 -14.48
C ASN A 479 -34.58 -6.12 -13.56
N GLY A 480 -35.26 -5.21 -12.88
CA GLY A 480 -34.72 -4.50 -11.72
C GLY A 480 -35.77 -4.41 -10.62
N VAL A 481 -35.33 -4.19 -9.37
CA VAL A 481 -36.21 -4.09 -8.21
C VAL A 481 -36.35 -2.63 -7.78
N TRP A 482 -35.32 -2.02 -7.21
CA TRP A 482 -35.35 -0.62 -6.78
C TRP A 482 -34.40 0.26 -7.59
N ASN A 483 -33.11 -0.05 -7.63
CA ASN A 483 -32.09 0.79 -8.26
C ASN A 483 -31.09 -0.02 -9.09
N MET A 484 -31.25 -0.04 -10.40
CA MET A 484 -30.32 -0.72 -11.31
C MET A 484 -29.64 0.32 -12.19
N THR A 485 -28.40 0.66 -11.85
CA THR A 485 -27.66 1.75 -12.50
C THR A 485 -26.56 1.20 -13.43
N PHE A 486 -26.42 1.81 -14.60
CA PHE A 486 -25.46 1.45 -15.63
C PHE A 486 -24.69 2.69 -16.10
N SER A 487 -23.37 2.58 -16.28
CA SER A 487 -22.60 3.60 -17.00
C SER A 487 -21.58 2.95 -17.94
N GLY A 488 -21.57 3.34 -19.22
CA GLY A 488 -20.63 2.74 -20.17
C GLY A 488 -20.90 1.27 -20.47
N VAL A 489 -22.13 0.79 -20.30
CA VAL A 489 -22.48 -0.63 -20.50
C VAL A 489 -23.11 -0.84 -21.88
N GLN A 490 -22.49 -1.70 -22.68
CA GLN A 490 -23.06 -2.17 -23.95
C GLN A 490 -24.15 -3.20 -23.66
N GLY A 491 -25.34 -3.03 -24.24
CA GLY A 491 -26.49 -3.93 -24.02
C GLY A 491 -27.31 -3.63 -22.76
N ALA A 492 -26.98 -2.56 -22.02
CA ALA A 492 -27.82 -2.10 -20.91
C ALA A 492 -29.21 -1.66 -21.39
N PRO A 493 -30.26 -1.85 -20.56
CA PRO A 493 -31.58 -1.31 -20.84
C PRO A 493 -31.55 0.22 -20.86
N ALA A 494 -32.46 0.85 -21.60
CA ALA A 494 -32.60 2.31 -21.58
C ALA A 494 -33.13 2.78 -20.22
N THR A 495 -32.76 4.00 -19.82
CA THR A 495 -33.28 4.65 -18.61
C THR A 495 -34.81 4.64 -18.62
N ASN A 496 -35.42 4.26 -17.49
CA ASN A 496 -36.87 4.24 -17.33
C ASN A 496 -37.33 4.58 -15.90
N PHE A 497 -36.49 5.23 -15.11
CA PHE A 497 -36.67 5.37 -13.66
C PHE A 497 -38.00 5.99 -13.22
N ASP A 498 -38.59 6.86 -14.05
CA ASP A 498 -39.93 7.44 -13.84
C ASP A 498 -40.99 6.38 -13.48
N ASN A 499 -40.94 5.22 -14.14
CA ASN A 499 -41.91 4.14 -13.96
C ASN A 499 -41.24 2.78 -13.70
N GLY A 500 -39.91 2.75 -13.63
CA GLY A 500 -39.09 1.55 -13.53
C GLY A 500 -37.84 1.77 -12.68
N PRO A 501 -36.91 0.81 -12.67
CA PRO A 501 -35.75 0.86 -11.78
C PRO A 501 -34.44 1.24 -12.48
N TYR A 502 -34.44 1.54 -13.80
CA TYR A 502 -33.21 1.69 -14.57
C TYR A 502 -32.75 3.14 -14.69
N THR A 503 -31.49 3.36 -14.33
CA THR A 503 -30.71 4.57 -14.57
C THR A 503 -29.55 4.21 -15.49
N THR A 504 -29.51 4.73 -16.72
CA THR A 504 -28.50 4.34 -17.72
C THR A 504 -27.80 5.56 -18.28
N LEU A 505 -26.47 5.58 -18.14
CA LEU A 505 -25.57 6.54 -18.73
C LEU A 505 -24.78 5.88 -19.86
N ASP A 506 -24.64 6.58 -20.98
CA ASP A 506 -23.95 6.02 -22.14
C ASP A 506 -22.46 5.75 -21.90
N ASN A 507 -21.83 6.53 -21.03
CA ASN A 507 -20.42 6.45 -20.72
C ASN A 507 -20.17 6.62 -19.23
N THR A 508 -19.14 5.97 -18.70
CA THR A 508 -18.55 6.35 -17.41
C THR A 508 -17.61 7.53 -17.65
N PRO A 509 -17.77 8.70 -16.99
CA PRO A 509 -17.02 9.92 -17.33
C PRO A 509 -15.50 9.73 -17.28
N VAL A 510 -15.03 9.10 -16.19
CA VAL A 510 -13.64 8.66 -16.04
C VAL A 510 -13.67 7.34 -15.28
N SER A 511 -12.88 6.37 -15.73
CA SER A 511 -12.63 5.15 -14.97
C SER A 511 -11.19 4.70 -15.16
N ARG A 512 -10.67 3.92 -14.22
CA ARG A 512 -9.39 3.23 -14.35
C ARG A 512 -9.60 1.85 -13.79
N GLU A 513 -9.34 0.80 -14.58
CA GLU A 513 -9.53 -0.55 -14.07
C GLU A 513 -8.54 -0.86 -12.94
N LYS A 514 -8.99 -1.68 -11.99
CA LYS A 514 -8.22 -2.02 -10.79
C LYS A 514 -6.91 -2.72 -11.18
N PRO A 515 -5.78 -2.42 -10.52
CA PRO A 515 -4.56 -3.22 -10.67
C PRO A 515 -4.80 -4.68 -10.25
N PHE A 516 -4.16 -5.61 -10.96
CA PHE A 516 -4.27 -7.04 -10.66
C PHE A 516 -2.96 -7.78 -10.90
N LEU A 517 -2.75 -8.86 -10.14
CA LEU A 517 -1.60 -9.73 -10.26
C LEU A 517 -1.78 -10.68 -11.46
N TYR A 518 -0.74 -10.85 -12.28
CA TYR A 518 -0.72 -11.79 -13.39
C TYR A 518 0.67 -12.41 -13.57
N LEU A 519 0.75 -13.42 -14.44
CA LEU A 519 2.01 -14.05 -14.85
C LEU A 519 2.43 -13.58 -16.24
N ASP A 520 3.65 -13.06 -16.32
CA ASP A 520 4.38 -12.89 -17.57
C ASP A 520 5.39 -14.04 -17.71
N GLY A 521 4.99 -15.10 -18.42
CA GLY A 521 5.66 -16.39 -18.38
C GLY A 521 5.56 -17.02 -16.98
N SER A 522 6.67 -17.03 -16.24
CA SER A 522 6.72 -17.51 -14.86
C SER A 522 6.89 -16.39 -13.83
N ALA A 523 7.09 -15.15 -14.27
CA ALA A 523 7.32 -14.02 -13.39
C ALA A 523 5.99 -13.38 -12.97
N TYR A 524 5.81 -13.18 -11.67
CA TYR A 524 4.70 -12.38 -11.15
C TYR A 524 4.90 -10.90 -11.47
N LYS A 525 3.85 -10.27 -11.98
CA LYS A 525 3.77 -8.83 -12.21
C LYS A 525 2.40 -8.32 -11.80
N VAL A 526 2.30 -7.05 -11.46
CA VAL A 526 1.02 -6.36 -11.29
C VAL A 526 0.78 -5.52 -12.53
N PHE A 527 -0.30 -5.81 -13.26
CA PHE A 527 -0.75 -4.96 -14.35
C PHE A 527 -1.48 -3.76 -13.75
N VAL A 528 -1.14 -2.56 -14.22
CA VAL A 528 -1.70 -1.27 -13.81
C VAL A 528 -2.40 -0.67 -15.04
N PRO A 529 -3.72 -0.85 -15.16
CA PRO A 529 -4.48 -0.35 -16.31
C PRO A 529 -4.39 1.17 -16.45
N ALA A 530 -4.39 1.64 -17.69
CA ALA A 530 -4.46 3.06 -18.00
C ALA A 530 -5.86 3.61 -17.67
N LYS A 531 -5.91 4.89 -17.29
CA LYS A 531 -7.16 5.65 -17.14
C LYS A 531 -7.88 5.73 -18.50
N ARG A 532 -9.20 5.57 -18.49
CA ARG A 532 -10.11 5.79 -19.62
C ARG A 532 -11.03 6.96 -19.30
N THR A 533 -11.27 7.80 -20.30
CA THR A 533 -12.25 8.89 -20.25
C THR A 533 -13.42 8.55 -21.16
N ASN A 534 -14.65 8.84 -20.73
CA ASN A 534 -15.87 8.43 -21.42
C ASN A 534 -15.87 6.92 -21.74
N ALA A 535 -15.49 6.10 -20.76
CA ALA A 535 -15.37 4.66 -20.93
C ALA A 535 -16.72 4.03 -21.30
N ARG A 536 -16.66 3.05 -22.22
CA ARG A 536 -17.79 2.21 -22.61
C ARG A 536 -17.29 0.86 -23.09
N GLY A 537 -17.89 -0.21 -22.58
CA GLY A 537 -17.45 -1.58 -22.82
C GLY A 537 -16.12 -1.91 -22.13
N VAL A 538 -15.70 -3.16 -22.32
CA VAL A 538 -14.52 -3.73 -21.66
C VAL A 538 -13.21 -3.10 -22.16
N SER A 539 -12.18 -3.12 -21.30
CA SER A 539 -10.83 -2.63 -21.55
C SER A 539 -9.94 -3.65 -22.29
N TRP A 540 -10.34 -4.91 -22.29
CA TRP A 540 -9.64 -6.05 -22.86
C TRP A 540 -10.27 -6.51 -24.18
N PRO A 541 -9.50 -7.12 -25.11
CA PRO A 541 -8.12 -7.57 -24.96
C PRO A 541 -7.04 -6.50 -25.22
N ALA A 542 -7.43 -5.23 -25.44
CA ALA A 542 -6.50 -4.16 -25.76
C ALA A 542 -5.48 -3.86 -24.64
N ASN A 543 -5.92 -3.91 -23.38
CA ASN A 543 -5.09 -3.78 -22.17
C ASN A 543 -4.10 -2.61 -22.21
N PRO A 544 -4.55 -1.37 -22.40
CA PRO A 544 -3.69 -0.22 -22.21
C PRO A 544 -3.28 -0.12 -20.74
N GLY A 545 -1.98 -0.03 -20.46
CA GLY A 545 -1.47 0.01 -19.09
C GLY A 545 0.03 -0.30 -19.02
N THR A 546 0.53 -0.48 -17.81
CA THR A 546 1.93 -0.84 -17.54
C THR A 546 2.00 -2.04 -16.60
N SER A 547 3.12 -2.77 -16.59
CA SER A 547 3.31 -3.90 -15.69
C SER A 547 4.48 -3.63 -14.74
N VAL A 548 4.20 -3.67 -13.44
CA VAL A 548 5.22 -3.51 -12.39
C VAL A 548 5.64 -4.90 -11.91
N PRO A 549 6.93 -5.26 -11.97
CA PRO A 549 7.39 -6.56 -11.50
C PRO A 549 7.26 -6.71 -9.98
N LEU A 550 7.03 -7.94 -9.51
CA LEU A 550 6.78 -8.21 -8.08
C LEU A 550 7.98 -7.85 -7.18
N ASP A 551 9.21 -7.82 -7.71
CA ASP A 551 10.41 -7.35 -6.98
C ASP A 551 10.39 -5.85 -6.64
N GLN A 552 9.45 -5.09 -7.21
CA GLN A 552 9.15 -3.70 -6.82
C GLN A 552 7.98 -3.58 -5.83
N PHE A 553 7.52 -4.69 -5.25
CA PHE A 553 6.52 -4.72 -4.18
C PHE A 553 7.10 -5.33 -2.92
N TYR A 554 6.89 -4.67 -1.78
CA TYR A 554 6.98 -5.37 -0.50
C TYR A 554 5.76 -6.28 -0.36
N VAL A 555 6.00 -7.58 -0.30
CA VAL A 555 4.99 -8.62 -0.09
C VAL A 555 4.70 -8.69 1.41
N VAL A 556 3.67 -8.00 1.85
CA VAL A 556 3.27 -7.91 3.26
C VAL A 556 2.62 -9.22 3.69
N LYS A 557 3.13 -9.80 4.77
CA LYS A 557 2.68 -11.07 5.37
C LYS A 557 2.39 -10.89 6.86
N PRO A 558 1.55 -11.75 7.47
CA PRO A 558 1.30 -11.68 8.91
C PRO A 558 2.62 -11.61 9.70
N GLY A 559 2.69 -10.70 10.67
CA GLY A 559 3.90 -10.37 11.42
C GLY A 559 4.67 -9.14 10.92
N ALA A 560 4.37 -8.63 9.72
CA ALA A 560 4.89 -7.33 9.28
C ALA A 560 4.35 -6.19 10.17
N THR A 561 5.22 -5.26 10.54
CA THR A 561 4.84 -4.08 11.33
C THR A 561 4.56 -2.89 10.43
N ALA A 562 3.76 -1.93 10.89
CA ALA A 562 3.56 -0.67 10.19
C ALA A 562 4.87 0.10 9.98
N THR A 563 5.83 -0.02 10.90
CA THR A 563 7.20 0.51 10.72
C THR A 563 7.90 -0.10 9.50
N THR A 564 7.84 -1.42 9.32
CA THR A 564 8.43 -2.09 8.15
C THR A 564 7.72 -1.70 6.85
N ILE A 565 6.39 -1.59 6.89
CA ILE A 565 5.58 -1.18 5.73
C ILE A 565 5.98 0.25 5.29
N ASN A 566 6.05 1.20 6.22
CA ASN A 566 6.47 2.57 5.90
C ASN A 566 7.92 2.65 5.44
N ALA A 567 8.82 1.83 5.99
CA ALA A 567 10.18 1.73 5.51
C ALA A 567 10.25 1.25 4.04
N ALA A 568 9.41 0.29 3.65
CA ALA A 568 9.31 -0.17 2.26
C ALA A 568 8.82 0.93 1.32
N LEU A 569 7.78 1.67 1.73
CA LEU A 569 7.26 2.81 0.96
C LEU A 569 8.33 3.90 0.77
N ALA A 570 9.05 4.25 1.84
CA ALA A 570 10.15 5.21 1.82
C ALA A 570 11.31 4.77 0.91
N GLN A 571 11.53 3.45 0.77
CA GLN A 571 12.56 2.88 -0.11
C GLN A 571 12.18 2.85 -1.59
N GLY A 572 10.94 3.19 -1.95
CA GLY A 572 10.50 3.15 -3.34
C GLY A 572 9.69 1.91 -3.72
N LEU A 573 9.37 1.02 -2.78
CA LEU A 573 8.53 -0.15 -3.07
C LEU A 573 7.04 0.20 -3.08
N ASN A 574 6.28 -0.59 -3.84
CA ASN A 574 4.83 -0.69 -3.75
C ASN A 574 4.45 -1.70 -2.65
N LEU A 575 3.16 -1.85 -2.34
CA LEU A 575 2.69 -2.79 -1.33
C LEU A 575 1.76 -3.84 -1.95
N LEU A 576 2.04 -5.12 -1.64
CA LEU A 576 1.14 -6.23 -1.93
C LEU A 576 0.80 -6.92 -0.60
N PHE A 577 -0.39 -6.68 -0.06
CA PHE A 577 -0.87 -7.37 1.13
C PHE A 577 -1.39 -8.75 0.77
N THR A 578 -0.71 -9.78 1.27
CA THR A 578 -1.18 -11.16 1.15
C THR A 578 -2.40 -11.39 2.06
N PRO A 579 -3.20 -12.45 1.86
CA PRO A 579 -4.41 -12.65 2.66
C PRO A 579 -4.06 -12.85 4.15
N GLY A 580 -4.54 -11.93 4.99
CA GLY A 580 -4.30 -11.90 6.43
C GLY A 580 -4.96 -10.72 7.11
N VAL A 581 -4.90 -10.69 8.45
CA VAL A 581 -5.33 -9.57 9.29
C VAL A 581 -4.08 -8.93 9.90
N TYR A 582 -3.93 -7.62 9.73
CA TYR A 582 -2.72 -6.85 10.01
C TYR A 582 -3.03 -5.76 11.02
N HIS A 583 -2.50 -5.91 12.23
CA HIS A 583 -2.61 -4.90 13.28
C HIS A 583 -1.55 -3.82 13.11
N LEU A 584 -1.96 -2.56 13.22
CA LEU A 584 -1.15 -1.38 12.96
C LEU A 584 -1.05 -0.52 14.22
N ASP A 585 0.15 -0.41 14.78
CA ASP A 585 0.45 0.46 15.93
C ASP A 585 0.74 1.92 15.51
N ARG A 586 0.81 2.17 14.21
CA ARG A 586 0.96 3.49 13.58
C ARG A 586 0.35 3.49 12.19
N THR A 587 0.04 4.68 11.70
CA THR A 587 -0.50 4.92 10.36
C THR A 587 0.47 4.51 9.27
N ILE A 588 -0.06 3.91 8.19
CA ILE A 588 0.70 3.67 6.96
C ILE A 588 0.71 4.95 6.11
N ASP A 589 1.90 5.44 5.75
CA ASP A 589 2.08 6.72 5.06
C ASP A 589 2.48 6.53 3.59
N VAL A 590 1.53 6.67 2.67
CA VAL A 590 1.77 6.57 1.22
C VAL A 590 2.07 7.96 0.66
N THR A 591 3.36 8.28 0.54
CA THR A 591 3.80 9.63 0.15
C THR A 591 4.35 9.74 -1.27
N ARG A 592 4.59 8.60 -1.94
CA ARG A 592 5.17 8.56 -3.30
C ARG A 592 4.07 8.47 -4.35
N ALA A 593 4.11 9.36 -5.34
CA ALA A 593 3.26 9.30 -6.52
C ALA A 593 3.34 7.93 -7.20
N ASN A 594 2.24 7.52 -7.83
CA ASN A 594 2.10 6.25 -8.55
C ASN A 594 2.24 4.97 -7.71
N THR A 595 2.32 5.07 -6.38
CA THR A 595 2.37 3.89 -5.51
C THR A 595 1.13 3.02 -5.69
N VAL A 596 1.33 1.71 -5.85
CA VAL A 596 0.27 0.71 -5.84
C VAL A 596 0.22 0.05 -4.46
N VAL A 597 -0.96 0.03 -3.86
CA VAL A 597 -1.28 -0.72 -2.65
C VAL A 597 -2.38 -1.71 -3.00
N LEU A 598 -2.00 -2.97 -3.19
CA LEU A 598 -2.89 -4.04 -3.63
C LEU A 598 -3.07 -5.09 -2.51
N GLY A 599 -4.31 -5.39 -2.14
CA GLY A 599 -4.68 -6.49 -1.26
C GLY A 599 -5.13 -7.72 -2.03
N LEU A 600 -4.76 -8.90 -1.52
CA LEU A 600 -5.23 -10.20 -1.99
C LEU A 600 -6.11 -10.83 -0.91
N GLY A 601 -7.14 -11.57 -1.33
CA GLY A 601 -7.97 -12.37 -0.41
C GLY A 601 -8.58 -11.58 0.75
N LEU A 602 -9.01 -10.34 0.50
CA LEU A 602 -9.57 -9.42 1.50
C LEU A 602 -8.61 -9.17 2.68
N ALA A 603 -7.32 -8.97 2.38
CA ALA A 603 -6.34 -8.50 3.35
C ALA A 603 -6.93 -7.36 4.20
N THR A 604 -6.83 -7.47 5.52
CA THR A 604 -7.54 -6.61 6.47
C THR A 604 -6.56 -5.83 7.33
N LEU A 605 -6.67 -4.50 7.35
CA LEU A 605 -5.88 -3.60 8.17
C LEU A 605 -6.67 -3.18 9.41
N VAL A 606 -6.10 -3.35 10.59
CA VAL A 606 -6.72 -3.01 11.88
C VAL A 606 -5.85 -1.97 12.58
N PRO A 607 -6.26 -0.69 12.65
CA PRO A 607 -5.53 0.30 13.42
C PRO A 607 -5.74 0.07 14.92
N ASP A 608 -4.65 -0.06 15.66
CA ASP A 608 -4.66 -0.16 17.11
C ASP A 608 -4.45 1.22 17.75
N ASN A 609 -4.81 1.35 19.03
CA ASN A 609 -4.50 2.54 19.84
C ASN A 609 -5.06 3.87 19.29
N GLY A 610 -6.08 3.83 18.43
CA GLY A 610 -6.75 5.02 17.88
C GLY A 610 -5.95 5.73 16.79
N VAL A 611 -4.95 5.10 16.20
CA VAL A 611 -4.29 5.63 14.99
C VAL A 611 -5.23 5.53 13.79
N ASP A 612 -4.97 6.31 12.75
CA ASP A 612 -5.62 6.07 11.45
C ASP A 612 -4.90 4.90 10.75
N ALA A 613 -5.60 4.09 9.94
CA ALA A 613 -4.95 2.94 9.30
C ALA A 613 -3.99 3.37 8.18
N MET A 614 -4.38 4.35 7.37
CA MET A 614 -3.58 4.80 6.23
C MET A 614 -3.84 6.26 5.87
N HIS A 615 -2.76 6.99 5.59
CA HIS A 615 -2.77 8.31 4.96
C HIS A 615 -2.10 8.24 3.59
N VAL A 616 -2.73 8.85 2.59
CA VAL A 616 -2.15 9.08 1.26
C VAL A 616 -1.86 10.56 1.14
N ALA A 617 -0.63 10.93 0.77
CA ALA A 617 -0.29 12.32 0.52
C ALA A 617 -1.00 12.87 -0.72
N ASP A 618 -1.03 14.19 -0.87
CA ASP A 618 -1.57 14.88 -2.04
C ASP A 618 -0.64 14.72 -3.27
N VAL A 619 -0.64 13.51 -3.84
CA VAL A 619 0.27 13.11 -4.93
C VAL A 619 -0.48 12.33 -6.02
N ASP A 620 0.01 12.45 -7.24
CA ASP A 620 -0.56 11.78 -8.41
C ASP A 620 -0.62 10.26 -8.27
N GLY A 621 -1.72 9.70 -8.74
CA GLY A 621 -1.74 8.36 -9.28
C GLY A 621 -1.57 7.24 -8.27
N VAL A 622 -1.80 7.44 -6.98
CA VAL A 622 -1.81 6.32 -6.04
C VAL A 622 -2.98 5.38 -6.38
N LYS A 623 -2.78 4.07 -6.26
CA LYS A 623 -3.82 3.06 -6.47
C LYS A 623 -4.01 2.24 -5.21
N LEU A 624 -5.10 2.47 -4.49
CA LEU A 624 -5.54 1.64 -3.37
C LEU A 624 -6.54 0.61 -3.88
N ALA A 625 -6.26 -0.68 -3.68
CA ALA A 625 -7.03 -1.75 -4.30
C ALA A 625 -7.20 -2.99 -3.41
N GLY A 626 -8.44 -3.45 -3.18
CA GLY A 626 -8.73 -4.83 -2.75
C GLY A 626 -8.43 -5.19 -1.29
N PHE A 627 -8.58 -4.26 -0.35
CA PHE A 627 -8.35 -4.52 1.08
C PHE A 627 -9.49 -3.97 1.94
N LEU A 628 -9.64 -4.54 3.14
CA LEU A 628 -10.58 -4.10 4.17
C LEU A 628 -9.81 -3.29 5.23
N ILE A 629 -10.37 -2.19 5.69
CA ILE A 629 -9.95 -1.54 6.93
C ILE A 629 -11.02 -1.84 7.98
N ASP A 630 -10.61 -2.45 9.09
CA ASP A 630 -11.50 -2.87 10.17
C ASP A 630 -11.14 -2.09 11.44
N ALA A 631 -12.04 -1.25 11.92
CA ALA A 631 -11.76 -0.31 13.00
C ALA A 631 -11.36 -1.01 14.30
N GLY A 632 -10.31 -0.51 14.96
CA GLY A 632 -9.93 -0.95 16.29
C GLY A 632 -10.91 -0.52 17.37
N SER A 633 -10.76 -1.12 18.56
CA SER A 633 -11.59 -0.82 19.74
C SER A 633 -11.37 0.57 20.35
N VAL A 634 -10.29 1.25 19.97
CA VAL A 634 -10.00 2.64 20.36
C VAL A 634 -10.32 3.53 19.16
N ARG A 635 -11.05 4.62 19.40
CA ARG A 635 -11.54 5.51 18.33
C ARG A 635 -10.40 6.14 17.54
N SER A 636 -10.38 5.89 16.24
CA SER A 636 -9.55 6.64 15.27
C SER A 636 -10.24 7.95 14.87
N ASP A 637 -9.46 8.97 14.50
CA ASP A 637 -10.01 10.21 13.95
C ASP A 637 -10.55 9.97 12.55
N ALA A 638 -9.76 9.34 11.69
CA ALA A 638 -10.21 8.75 10.43
C ALA A 638 -9.68 7.30 10.30
N LEU A 639 -10.26 6.46 9.44
CA LEU A 639 -9.64 5.16 9.13
C LEU A 639 -8.74 5.28 7.88
N LEU A 640 -9.19 6.02 6.87
CA LEU A 640 -8.43 6.34 5.66
C LEU A 640 -8.50 7.84 5.36
N ARG A 641 -7.36 8.46 5.06
CA ARG A 641 -7.28 9.81 4.50
C ARG A 641 -6.58 9.80 3.16
N ILE A 642 -7.18 10.44 2.15
CA ILE A 642 -6.60 10.62 0.82
C ILE A 642 -6.40 12.11 0.57
N GLY A 643 -5.15 12.56 0.57
CA GLY A 643 -4.79 13.97 0.57
C GLY A 643 -4.61 14.53 1.98
N THR A 644 -4.16 15.78 2.03
CA THR A 644 -4.03 16.55 3.27
C THR A 644 -5.13 17.62 3.34
N PRO A 645 -5.65 17.97 4.53
CA PRO A 645 -6.68 19.00 4.65
C PRO A 645 -6.29 20.32 3.95
N GLY A 646 -7.17 20.81 3.09
CA GLY A 646 -6.90 22.00 2.27
C GLY A 646 -6.02 21.74 1.04
N ALA A 647 -5.85 20.48 0.64
CA ALA A 647 -5.36 20.12 -0.69
C ALA A 647 -6.20 20.80 -1.78
N GLY A 648 -5.55 21.05 -2.92
CA GLY A 648 -6.15 21.70 -4.08
C GLY A 648 -5.26 21.58 -5.33
N ALA A 649 -4.40 20.55 -5.35
CA ALA A 649 -3.63 20.20 -6.52
C ALA A 649 -4.53 19.42 -7.48
N ASP A 650 -4.60 19.86 -8.73
CA ASP A 650 -5.29 19.15 -9.80
C ASP A 650 -4.54 17.86 -10.14
N HIS A 651 -5.22 16.73 -10.01
CA HIS A 651 -4.71 15.40 -10.31
C HIS A 651 -5.44 14.77 -11.51
N SER A 652 -6.27 15.52 -12.24
CA SER A 652 -7.14 15.03 -13.31
C SER A 652 -6.42 14.19 -14.37
N ALA A 653 -5.14 14.46 -14.66
CA ALA A 653 -4.32 13.70 -15.60
C ALA A 653 -4.03 12.27 -15.10
N ASN A 654 -3.71 12.11 -13.82
CA ASN A 654 -3.34 10.86 -13.18
C ASN A 654 -3.89 10.81 -11.75
N PRO A 655 -5.20 10.65 -11.58
CA PRO A 655 -5.84 10.78 -10.28
C PRO A 655 -5.45 9.61 -9.37
N THR A 656 -5.52 9.82 -8.06
CA THR A 656 -5.51 8.71 -7.10
C THR A 656 -6.83 7.92 -7.20
N THR A 657 -6.77 6.58 -7.07
CA THR A 657 -7.95 5.70 -7.08
C THR A 657 -8.09 4.90 -5.80
N MET A 658 -9.34 4.71 -5.35
CA MET A 658 -9.75 3.81 -4.28
C MET A 658 -10.71 2.77 -4.86
N GLN A 659 -10.32 1.49 -4.89
CA GLN A 659 -11.07 0.44 -5.62
C GLN A 659 -11.19 -0.84 -4.81
N ASP A 660 -12.40 -1.32 -4.54
CA ASP A 660 -12.60 -2.47 -3.65
C ASP A 660 -11.90 -2.27 -2.29
N VAL A 661 -11.85 -1.02 -1.82
CA VAL A 661 -11.39 -0.69 -0.47
C VAL A 661 -12.63 -0.61 0.39
N PHE A 662 -12.71 -1.46 1.38
CA PHE A 662 -13.87 -1.59 2.25
C PHE A 662 -13.54 -1.09 3.65
N VAL A 663 -14.55 -0.62 4.37
CA VAL A 663 -14.41 -0.21 5.77
C VAL A 663 -15.46 -0.92 6.60
N ARG A 664 -15.05 -1.45 7.75
CA ARG A 664 -15.94 -2.01 8.78
C ARG A 664 -15.70 -1.31 10.12
N VAL A 665 -16.78 -0.95 10.80
CA VAL A 665 -16.76 -0.44 12.18
C VAL A 665 -17.63 -1.31 13.07
N GLY A 666 -17.03 -2.28 13.75
CA GLY A 666 -17.71 -3.22 14.64
C GLY A 666 -18.02 -4.59 13.98
N GLY A 667 -18.84 -5.41 14.64
CA GLY A 667 -19.26 -6.74 14.16
C GLY A 667 -18.32 -7.88 14.58
N ALA A 668 -17.00 -7.68 14.48
CA ALA A 668 -15.98 -8.61 14.97
C ALA A 668 -15.43 -8.24 16.38
N GLY A 669 -16.20 -7.44 17.12
CA GLY A 669 -15.79 -6.77 18.36
C GLY A 669 -16.20 -5.30 18.30
N PRO A 670 -16.01 -4.51 19.37
CA PRO A 670 -16.22 -3.06 19.28
C PRO A 670 -15.19 -2.44 18.34
N GLY A 671 -15.65 -1.58 17.44
CA GLY A 671 -14.80 -0.77 16.56
C GLY A 671 -15.29 0.67 16.58
N LEU A 672 -14.40 1.67 16.60
CA LEU A 672 -14.79 3.08 16.72
C LEU A 672 -13.99 3.95 15.75
N ALA A 673 -14.67 4.91 15.12
CA ALA A 673 -14.04 5.94 14.30
C ALA A 673 -14.88 7.23 14.35
N THR A 674 -14.29 8.41 14.12
CA THR A 674 -15.07 9.63 13.93
C THR A 674 -15.54 9.74 12.48
N ASP A 675 -14.59 9.79 11.55
CA ASP A 675 -14.82 9.63 10.11
C ASP A 675 -14.28 8.25 9.67
N SER A 676 -14.95 7.54 8.77
CA SER A 676 -14.36 6.31 8.19
C SER A 676 -13.37 6.66 7.09
N VAL A 677 -13.79 7.43 6.09
CA VAL A 677 -12.96 7.84 4.96
C VAL A 677 -13.04 9.34 4.75
N VAL A 678 -11.89 10.00 4.60
CA VAL A 678 -11.78 11.41 4.22
C VAL A 678 -11.01 11.53 2.92
N VAL A 679 -11.56 12.24 1.95
CA VAL A 679 -10.96 12.52 0.65
C VAL A 679 -10.77 14.03 0.51
N ASP A 680 -9.54 14.47 0.73
CA ASP A 680 -9.12 15.86 0.61
C ASP A 680 -8.52 16.18 -0.78
N SER A 681 -7.87 15.22 -1.44
CA SER A 681 -7.31 15.44 -2.78
C SER A 681 -8.39 15.58 -3.85
N ASP A 682 -8.13 16.46 -4.82
CA ASP A 682 -8.98 16.66 -5.99
C ASP A 682 -8.89 15.45 -6.95
N ASP A 683 -9.88 15.30 -7.82
CA ASP A 683 -9.97 14.31 -8.90
C ASP A 683 -9.95 12.82 -8.49
N VAL A 684 -9.96 12.52 -7.19
CA VAL A 684 -9.94 11.14 -6.70
C VAL A 684 -11.10 10.34 -7.31
N ILE A 685 -10.80 9.14 -7.78
CA ILE A 685 -11.80 8.21 -8.28
C ILE A 685 -12.04 7.13 -7.21
N ILE A 686 -13.23 7.15 -6.63
CA ILE A 686 -13.73 6.11 -5.72
C ILE A 686 -14.55 5.14 -6.56
N ASP A 687 -14.01 3.96 -6.87
CA ASP A 687 -14.64 3.00 -7.77
C ASP A 687 -14.88 1.65 -7.06
N HIS A 688 -16.10 1.49 -6.57
CA HIS A 688 -16.53 0.48 -5.61
C HIS A 688 -15.90 0.64 -4.22
N THR A 689 -16.70 1.07 -3.26
CA THR A 689 -16.40 0.97 -1.84
C THR A 689 -17.66 0.60 -1.07
N TRP A 690 -17.47 -0.11 0.03
CA TRP A 690 -18.48 -0.31 1.04
C TRP A 690 -17.92 0.18 2.37
N ILE A 691 -18.54 1.21 2.92
CA ILE A 691 -18.15 1.82 4.19
C ILE A 691 -19.30 1.53 5.16
N TRP A 692 -19.08 0.58 6.07
CA TRP A 692 -20.15 -0.04 6.86
C TRP A 692 -19.87 0.09 8.35
N ARG A 693 -20.73 0.84 9.04
CA ARG A 693 -20.87 0.71 10.49
C ARG A 693 -21.72 -0.52 10.77
N ALA A 694 -21.19 -1.46 11.54
CA ALA A 694 -21.86 -2.75 11.71
C ALA A 694 -23.25 -2.64 12.33
N ASP A 695 -24.26 -3.25 11.70
CA ASP A 695 -25.63 -3.38 12.22
C ASP A 695 -25.85 -4.72 12.97
N HIS A 696 -24.95 -5.69 12.80
CA HIS A 696 -25.01 -7.00 13.45
C HIS A 696 -23.61 -7.57 13.77
N GLY A 697 -23.59 -8.66 14.54
CA GLY A 697 -22.38 -9.27 15.07
C GLY A 697 -22.08 -8.82 16.51
N SER A 698 -20.86 -9.06 16.95
CA SER A 698 -20.40 -8.67 18.28
C SER A 698 -19.94 -7.20 18.32
N GLY A 699 -20.10 -6.54 19.47
CA GLY A 699 -19.66 -5.15 19.66
C GLY A 699 -20.47 -4.10 18.91
N VAL A 700 -21.72 -4.38 18.59
CA VAL A 700 -22.63 -3.46 17.89
C VAL A 700 -23.59 -2.76 18.85
N GLY A 701 -23.83 -1.47 18.61
CA GLY A 701 -24.81 -0.66 19.32
C GLY A 701 -24.50 0.84 19.20
N TRP A 702 -25.48 1.69 19.54
CA TRP A 702 -25.45 3.13 19.25
C TRP A 702 -24.14 3.81 19.66
N ASP A 703 -23.66 3.50 20.86
CA ASP A 703 -22.38 3.99 21.39
C ASP A 703 -21.24 2.96 21.32
N THR A 704 -21.55 1.66 21.19
CA THR A 704 -20.58 0.55 21.24
C THR A 704 -19.65 0.51 20.03
N ASN A 705 -20.20 0.68 18.83
CA ASN A 705 -19.45 0.84 17.58
C ASN A 705 -19.75 2.17 16.91
N ARG A 706 -19.86 3.22 17.71
CA ARG A 706 -20.17 4.56 17.22
C ARG A 706 -19.18 5.01 16.14
N ALA A 707 -19.74 5.35 14.98
CA ALA A 707 -19.06 6.09 13.93
C ALA A 707 -19.98 7.18 13.40
N ASP A 708 -19.54 8.42 13.54
CA ASP A 708 -20.39 9.56 13.24
C ASP A 708 -20.51 9.78 11.72
N TYR A 709 -19.42 9.64 10.96
CA TYR A 709 -19.38 9.94 9.53
C TYR A 709 -18.78 8.79 8.72
N GLY A 710 -19.41 8.45 7.59
CA GLY A 710 -18.92 7.41 6.67
C GLY A 710 -17.85 7.96 5.74
N LEU A 711 -18.28 8.67 4.69
CA LEU A 711 -17.41 9.30 3.70
C LEU A 711 -17.53 10.82 3.78
N ARG A 712 -16.39 11.50 3.93
CA ARG A 712 -16.26 12.94 3.77
C ARG A 712 -15.45 13.26 2.53
N VAL A 713 -16.02 14.03 1.60
CA VAL A 713 -15.33 14.46 0.37
C VAL A 713 -15.13 15.96 0.40
N ASN A 714 -13.90 16.39 0.61
CA ASN A 714 -13.51 17.80 0.60
C ASN A 714 -12.88 18.23 -0.73
N GLY A 715 -12.20 17.31 -1.42
CA GLY A 715 -11.58 17.58 -2.72
C GLY A 715 -12.60 17.84 -3.83
N ASP A 716 -12.21 18.67 -4.78
CA ASP A 716 -12.95 19.02 -5.98
C ASP A 716 -12.87 17.91 -7.04
N ASP A 717 -13.84 17.88 -7.97
CA ASP A 717 -13.85 16.99 -9.14
C ASP A 717 -13.78 15.47 -8.85
N VAL A 718 -13.94 15.08 -7.58
CA VAL A 718 -14.00 13.69 -7.12
C VAL A 718 -15.16 12.96 -7.79
N LEU A 719 -14.91 11.72 -8.21
CA LEU A 719 -15.89 10.84 -8.84
C LEU A 719 -16.07 9.56 -8.01
N ALA A 720 -17.29 9.29 -7.56
CA ALA A 720 -17.68 8.03 -6.97
C ALA A 720 -18.52 7.19 -7.94
N THR A 721 -18.13 5.94 -8.19
CA THR A 721 -18.85 4.97 -9.03
C THR A 721 -19.08 3.68 -8.24
N GLY A 722 -20.34 3.37 -7.93
CA GLY A 722 -20.68 2.21 -7.08
C GLY A 722 -20.40 2.48 -5.60
N LEU A 723 -21.03 3.51 -5.03
CA LEU A 723 -20.83 3.93 -3.65
C LEU A 723 -21.85 3.26 -2.71
N PHE A 724 -21.38 2.52 -1.71
CA PHE A 724 -22.21 1.89 -0.66
C PHE A 724 -21.76 2.40 0.70
N VAL A 725 -22.62 3.08 1.47
CA VAL A 725 -22.27 3.61 2.79
C VAL A 725 -23.44 3.48 3.75
N GLU A 726 -23.25 2.86 4.92
CA GLU A 726 -24.37 2.42 5.75
C GLU A 726 -24.16 2.60 7.26
N HIS A 727 -25.29 2.89 7.92
CA HIS A 727 -25.56 2.83 9.35
C HIS A 727 -24.82 3.82 10.25
N PHE A 728 -24.27 4.90 9.71
CA PHE A 728 -23.56 5.89 10.50
C PHE A 728 -24.49 6.66 11.44
N ASN A 729 -23.95 7.09 12.59
CA ASN A 729 -24.74 7.83 13.59
C ASN A 729 -25.19 9.20 13.07
N LYS A 730 -24.44 9.79 12.13
CA LYS A 730 -24.77 11.08 11.49
C LYS A 730 -24.87 10.94 9.97
N TYR A 731 -24.10 11.75 9.22
CA TYR A 731 -24.12 11.72 7.76
C TYR A 731 -23.30 10.54 7.26
N ASP A 732 -23.93 9.63 6.53
CA ASP A 732 -23.23 8.52 5.88
C ASP A 732 -22.26 9.08 4.81
N VAL A 733 -22.72 10.04 4.00
CA VAL A 733 -21.89 10.80 3.07
C VAL A 733 -22.04 12.31 3.31
N TYR A 734 -20.92 13.01 3.43
CA TYR A 734 -20.85 14.47 3.47
C TYR A 734 -19.92 14.99 2.37
N TRP A 735 -20.48 15.67 1.38
CA TRP A 735 -19.77 16.22 0.22
C TRP A 735 -19.61 17.72 0.36
N ASN A 736 -18.37 18.18 0.43
CA ASN A 736 -17.98 19.57 0.61
C ASN A 736 -17.22 20.15 -0.60
N GLY A 737 -16.58 19.30 -1.40
CA GLY A 737 -15.87 19.72 -2.62
C GLY A 737 -16.79 20.05 -3.80
N GLU A 738 -16.31 20.91 -4.70
CA GLU A 738 -17.01 21.34 -5.90
C GLU A 738 -16.93 20.31 -7.03
N ARG A 739 -17.90 20.36 -7.96
CA ARG A 739 -17.95 19.54 -9.19
C ARG A 739 -17.90 18.03 -8.95
N GLY A 740 -18.22 17.61 -7.72
CA GLY A 740 -18.30 16.23 -7.34
C GLY A 740 -19.38 15.46 -8.10
N ARG A 741 -19.08 14.18 -8.41
CA ARG A 741 -20.02 13.31 -9.13
C ARG A 741 -20.18 11.96 -8.45
N THR A 742 -21.42 11.47 -8.37
CA THR A 742 -21.72 10.11 -7.89
C THR A 742 -22.59 9.36 -8.90
N ILE A 743 -22.14 8.20 -9.37
CA ILE A 743 -22.95 7.29 -10.20
C ILE A 743 -23.17 6.03 -9.38
N PHE A 744 -24.44 5.78 -9.06
CA PHE A 744 -24.92 4.79 -8.10
C PHE A 744 -24.54 5.11 -6.65
N PHE A 745 -25.56 5.20 -5.80
CA PHE A 745 -25.44 5.22 -4.35
C PHE A 745 -26.45 4.29 -3.69
N GLN A 746 -25.98 3.53 -2.71
CA GLN A 746 -26.83 2.76 -1.81
C GLN A 746 -26.49 3.08 -0.35
N ASN A 747 -27.53 3.24 0.45
CA ASN A 747 -27.44 3.48 1.87
C ASN A 747 -28.57 2.79 2.64
N GLU A 748 -28.24 2.39 3.86
CA GLU A 748 -29.19 2.11 4.92
C GLU A 748 -28.85 2.97 6.15
N LYS A 749 -29.86 3.54 6.81
CA LYS A 749 -29.67 4.33 8.04
C LYS A 749 -29.37 3.42 9.23
N ALA A 750 -28.82 4.00 10.30
CA ALA A 750 -28.56 3.26 11.54
C ALA A 750 -29.86 2.70 12.11
N TYR A 751 -29.93 1.38 12.34
CA TYR A 751 -31.15 0.75 12.84
C TYR A 751 -31.39 0.99 14.33
N ASP A 752 -30.30 1.23 15.03
CA ASP A 752 -30.17 1.26 16.49
C ASP A 752 -30.27 2.68 17.07
N VAL A 753 -30.84 3.62 16.31
CA VAL A 753 -31.15 4.98 16.81
C VAL A 753 -32.11 4.86 18.00
N PRO A 754 -31.73 5.32 19.20
CA PRO A 754 -32.52 5.04 20.40
C PRO A 754 -33.81 5.86 20.49
N ASN A 755 -33.88 6.99 19.78
CA ASN A 755 -35.06 7.85 19.63
C ASN A 755 -34.73 9.01 18.67
N ALA A 756 -35.78 9.71 18.19
CA ALA A 756 -35.63 10.87 17.30
C ALA A 756 -34.70 11.97 17.83
N ALA A 757 -34.67 12.22 19.15
CA ALA A 757 -33.85 13.28 19.73
C ALA A 757 -32.34 13.00 19.60
N ALA A 758 -31.92 11.73 19.56
CA ALA A 758 -30.52 11.34 19.39
C ALA A 758 -29.94 11.72 18.01
N VAL A 759 -30.81 11.94 17.02
CA VAL A 759 -30.44 12.28 15.64
C VAL A 759 -31.07 13.61 15.18
N THR A 760 -31.61 14.39 16.11
CA THR A 760 -32.15 15.72 15.79
C THR A 760 -31.04 16.76 15.81
N HIS A 761 -30.89 17.51 14.73
CA HIS A 761 -29.92 18.61 14.63
C HIS A 761 -30.50 19.74 13.77
N ASP A 762 -30.22 21.00 14.10
CA ASP A 762 -30.65 22.16 13.30
C ASP A 762 -32.16 22.20 12.95
N GLY A 763 -33.00 21.61 13.81
CA GLY A 763 -34.45 21.48 13.58
C GLY A 763 -34.87 20.36 12.61
N ILE A 764 -33.93 19.54 12.16
CA ILE A 764 -34.12 18.38 11.27
C ILE A 764 -34.06 17.10 12.11
N VAL A 765 -35.01 16.19 11.92
CA VAL A 765 -34.97 14.85 12.52
C VAL A 765 -34.26 13.90 11.56
N GLY A 766 -33.14 13.33 12.01
CA GLY A 766 -32.31 12.41 11.24
C GLY A 766 -31.30 13.14 10.35
N TYR A 767 -30.06 12.70 10.41
CA TYR A 767 -29.02 13.12 9.46
C TYR A 767 -29.26 12.47 8.09
N ALA A 768 -29.18 13.25 7.01
CA ALA A 768 -29.27 12.73 5.65
C ALA A 768 -28.27 11.59 5.40
N ALA A 769 -28.64 10.64 4.54
CA ALA A 769 -27.68 9.67 4.02
C ALA A 769 -26.60 10.31 3.16
N TYR A 770 -26.98 11.35 2.42
CA TYR A 770 -26.08 12.07 1.53
C TYR A 770 -26.33 13.56 1.63
N LYS A 771 -25.37 14.29 2.21
CA LYS A 771 -25.38 15.74 2.36
C LYS A 771 -24.39 16.36 1.37
N VAL A 772 -24.86 17.27 0.52
CA VAL A 772 -23.99 18.22 -0.18
C VAL A 772 -23.97 19.52 0.63
N ALA A 773 -22.79 20.02 0.98
CA ALA A 773 -22.63 21.22 1.80
C ALA A 773 -23.29 22.45 1.14
N ASP A 774 -23.83 23.36 1.96
CA ASP A 774 -24.64 24.49 1.47
C ASP A 774 -23.81 25.50 0.67
N THR A 775 -22.49 25.44 0.81
CA THR A 775 -21.50 26.25 0.09
C THR A 775 -21.18 25.73 -1.31
N VAL A 776 -21.51 24.47 -1.62
CA VAL A 776 -21.22 23.86 -2.92
C VAL A 776 -22.16 24.43 -3.99
N THR A 777 -21.58 24.78 -5.14
CA THR A 777 -22.31 25.37 -6.27
C THR A 777 -22.52 24.40 -7.41
N THR A 778 -21.65 23.39 -7.56
CA THR A 778 -21.72 22.38 -8.62
C THR A 778 -21.60 20.97 -8.05
N HIS A 779 -22.57 20.11 -8.32
CA HIS A 779 -22.56 18.71 -7.91
C HIS A 779 -23.54 17.92 -8.78
N GLU A 780 -23.24 16.68 -9.14
CA GLU A 780 -24.18 15.86 -9.91
C GLU A 780 -24.19 14.38 -9.51
N ALA A 781 -25.38 13.80 -9.32
CA ALA A 781 -25.48 12.39 -8.94
C ALA A 781 -26.62 11.63 -9.63
N TRP A 782 -26.42 10.34 -9.90
CA TRP A 782 -27.37 9.45 -10.59
C TRP A 782 -27.62 8.15 -9.83
N GLY A 783 -28.90 7.75 -9.74
CA GLY A 783 -29.31 6.44 -9.22
C GLY A 783 -28.97 6.28 -7.74
N LEU A 784 -29.69 6.97 -6.85
CA LEU A 784 -29.39 7.00 -5.42
C LEU A 784 -30.54 6.41 -4.60
N GLY A 785 -30.21 5.52 -3.66
CA GLY A 785 -31.16 4.92 -2.72
C GLY A 785 -30.74 5.08 -1.27
N SER A 786 -31.67 5.43 -0.38
CA SER A 786 -31.48 5.41 1.08
C SER A 786 -32.64 4.70 1.79
N TYR A 787 -32.32 3.70 2.62
CA TYR A 787 -33.29 2.81 3.24
C TYR A 787 -33.32 3.04 4.75
N CYS A 788 -34.46 2.85 5.41
CA CYS A 788 -34.56 2.88 6.87
C CYS A 788 -35.18 1.59 7.41
N ASN A 789 -34.67 1.16 8.57
CA ASN A 789 -35.14 0.01 9.33
C ASN A 789 -34.86 0.27 10.82
N PHE A 790 -35.47 1.31 11.39
CA PHE A 790 -35.26 1.75 12.78
C PHE A 790 -35.85 0.73 13.77
N THR A 791 -35.16 -0.40 13.94
CA THR A 791 -35.59 -1.51 14.80
C THR A 791 -35.59 -1.14 16.28
N ALA A 792 -34.75 -0.20 16.71
CA ALA A 792 -34.74 0.31 18.08
C ALA A 792 -35.90 1.25 18.39
N ASP A 793 -36.28 2.13 17.46
CA ASP A 793 -37.45 3.00 17.57
C ASP A 793 -38.16 3.16 16.20
N PRO A 794 -39.16 2.32 15.91
CA PRO A 794 -39.89 2.35 14.65
C PRO A 794 -40.75 3.60 14.44
N SER A 795 -40.91 4.45 15.48
CA SER A 795 -41.70 5.68 15.38
C SER A 795 -40.96 6.84 14.72
N ILE A 796 -39.65 6.70 14.50
CA ILE A 796 -38.82 7.73 13.89
C ILE A 796 -39.29 8.00 12.46
N VAL A 797 -39.56 9.28 12.19
CA VAL A 797 -39.75 9.81 10.85
C VAL A 797 -38.51 10.62 10.49
N GLN A 798 -37.63 10.05 9.68
CA GLN A 798 -36.47 10.75 9.14
C GLN A 798 -36.93 11.80 8.12
N THR A 799 -36.39 13.01 8.20
CA THR A 799 -36.85 14.13 7.37
C THR A 799 -36.63 13.86 5.88
N HIS A 800 -35.43 13.41 5.49
CA HIS A 800 -35.09 13.08 4.11
C HIS A 800 -33.92 12.10 4.03
N GLY A 801 -33.80 11.42 2.88
CA GLY A 801 -32.60 10.66 2.54
C GLY A 801 -31.46 11.56 2.06
N PHE A 802 -31.79 12.61 1.30
CA PHE A 802 -30.82 13.48 0.64
C PHE A 802 -30.99 14.94 1.07
N GLN A 803 -29.88 15.64 1.31
CA GLN A 803 -29.89 17.07 1.66
C GLN A 803 -28.88 17.81 0.78
N VAL A 804 -29.34 18.69 -0.10
CA VAL A 804 -28.47 19.38 -1.07
C VAL A 804 -28.90 20.83 -1.31
N PRO A 805 -28.03 21.75 -1.77
CA PRO A 805 -28.43 23.10 -2.14
C PRO A 805 -29.42 23.09 -3.32
N THR A 806 -30.37 24.03 -3.33
CA THR A 806 -31.33 24.22 -4.44
C THR A 806 -30.81 25.31 -5.37
N THR A 807 -29.80 24.98 -6.18
CA THR A 807 -29.22 25.89 -7.18
C THR A 807 -29.06 25.18 -8.53
N PRO A 808 -28.96 25.91 -9.67
CA PRO A 808 -28.91 25.28 -11.00
C PRO A 808 -27.70 24.34 -11.26
N GLY A 809 -26.62 24.48 -10.48
CA GLY A 809 -25.41 23.66 -10.61
C GLY A 809 -25.43 22.37 -9.78
N ILE A 810 -26.38 22.23 -8.85
CA ILE A 810 -26.61 20.99 -8.11
C ILE A 810 -27.68 20.21 -8.85
N LYS A 811 -27.39 18.98 -9.26
CA LYS A 811 -28.32 18.13 -10.02
C LYS A 811 -28.35 16.73 -9.47
N MET A 812 -29.53 16.20 -9.21
CA MET A 812 -29.72 14.84 -8.74
C MET A 812 -30.70 14.14 -9.66
N HIS A 813 -30.38 12.92 -10.04
CA HIS A 813 -31.17 12.10 -10.95
C HIS A 813 -31.48 10.77 -10.28
N ASP A 814 -32.73 10.33 -10.41
CA ASP A 814 -33.18 9.00 -10.00
C ASP A 814 -32.95 8.71 -8.51
N LEU A 815 -33.51 9.58 -7.66
CA LEU A 815 -33.47 9.46 -6.21
C LEU A 815 -34.63 8.60 -5.69
N GLN A 816 -34.37 7.81 -4.66
CA GLN A 816 -35.43 7.15 -3.90
C GLN A 816 -35.09 6.92 -2.43
N VAL A 817 -36.14 6.87 -1.60
CA VAL A 817 -36.06 6.44 -0.21
C VAL A 817 -37.05 5.30 0.05
N ILE A 818 -36.68 4.35 0.92
CA ILE A 818 -37.47 3.16 1.23
C ILE A 818 -37.55 2.95 2.75
N SER A 819 -38.74 2.68 3.28
CA SER A 819 -38.87 2.07 4.62
C SER A 819 -38.99 0.55 4.48
N LEU A 820 -38.13 -0.18 5.17
CA LEU A 820 -38.15 -1.63 5.20
C LEU A 820 -39.17 -2.08 6.25
N GLY A 821 -40.29 -2.66 5.78
CA GLY A 821 -41.30 -3.24 6.67
C GLY A 821 -42.07 -2.23 7.55
N GLY A 822 -41.94 -0.92 7.29
CA GLY A 822 -42.55 0.12 8.11
C GLY A 822 -41.79 0.43 9.40
N MET A 823 -40.55 -0.03 9.52
CA MET A 823 -39.67 0.21 10.67
C MET A 823 -39.04 1.59 10.55
N GLY A 824 -39.79 2.62 10.94
CA GLY A 824 -39.47 4.00 10.60
C GLY A 824 -40.04 4.45 9.26
N GLN A 825 -40.05 5.76 9.01
CA GLN A 825 -40.49 6.33 7.74
C GLN A 825 -39.59 7.51 7.32
N TYR A 826 -39.66 7.88 6.04
CA TYR A 826 -39.14 9.14 5.52
C TYR A 826 -40.28 10.13 5.30
N ALA A 827 -40.08 11.40 5.65
CA ALA A 827 -41.01 12.48 5.32
C ALA A 827 -40.88 12.93 3.86
N HIS A 828 -39.65 12.97 3.34
CA HIS A 828 -39.31 13.38 1.98
C HIS A 828 -38.18 12.54 1.39
N VAL A 829 -38.00 12.62 0.07
CA VAL A 829 -36.86 11.98 -0.61
C VAL A 829 -35.63 12.88 -0.44
N VAL A 830 -35.72 14.13 -0.91
CA VAL A 830 -34.63 15.11 -0.91
C VAL A 830 -35.11 16.46 -0.38
N ASN A 831 -34.39 17.06 0.57
CA ASN A 831 -34.80 18.28 1.26
C ASN A 831 -36.26 18.19 1.76
N ASN A 832 -37.18 18.90 1.09
CA ASN A 832 -38.63 18.93 1.35
C ASN A 832 -39.44 18.43 0.13
N THR A 833 -38.80 17.73 -0.81
CA THR A 833 -39.35 17.26 -2.09
C THR A 833 -39.43 15.72 -2.12
N GLY A 834 -40.46 15.21 -2.78
CA GLY A 834 -40.79 13.78 -2.81
C GLY A 834 -41.80 13.41 -1.74
N ALA A 835 -42.63 12.42 -2.05
CA ALA A 835 -43.66 11.92 -1.13
C ALA A 835 -43.02 11.22 0.08
N PRO A 836 -43.69 11.18 1.24
CA PRO A 836 -43.24 10.36 2.36
C PRO A 836 -43.35 8.87 2.00
N THR A 837 -42.54 8.04 2.67
CA THR A 837 -42.85 6.60 2.74
C THR A 837 -44.00 6.37 3.71
N SER A 838 -44.74 5.28 3.54
CA SER A 838 -45.84 4.94 4.45
C SER A 838 -46.17 3.45 4.43
N GLY A 839 -46.83 2.99 5.50
CA GLY A 839 -47.23 1.59 5.65
C GLY A 839 -46.04 0.64 5.81
N THR A 840 -46.29 -0.66 5.58
CA THR A 840 -45.33 -1.75 5.83
C THR A 840 -44.94 -2.51 4.56
N SER A 841 -45.41 -2.07 3.39
CA SER A 841 -45.26 -2.81 2.12
C SER A 841 -43.92 -2.58 1.41
N THR A 842 -42.99 -1.83 2.01
CA THR A 842 -41.65 -1.55 1.44
C THR A 842 -41.72 -0.97 0.02
N VAL A 843 -42.51 0.09 -0.17
CA VAL A 843 -42.68 0.77 -1.47
C VAL A 843 -41.73 1.97 -1.54
N PRO A 844 -40.91 2.10 -2.60
CA PRO A 844 -40.05 3.26 -2.76
C PRO A 844 -40.84 4.56 -3.00
N SER A 845 -40.42 5.63 -2.34
CA SER A 845 -40.77 7.00 -2.75
C SER A 845 -39.65 7.55 -3.63
N LYS A 846 -40.02 8.18 -4.74
CA LYS A 846 -39.08 8.57 -5.82
C LYS A 846 -39.12 10.05 -6.15
N VAL A 847 -37.97 10.55 -6.61
CA VAL A 847 -37.80 11.84 -7.30
C VAL A 847 -36.87 11.60 -8.49
N THR A 848 -37.38 11.72 -9.72
CA THR A 848 -36.57 11.48 -10.93
C THR A 848 -35.52 12.57 -11.16
N SER A 849 -35.82 13.82 -10.82
CA SER A 849 -34.88 14.95 -11.01
C SER A 849 -35.01 15.97 -9.89
N PHE A 850 -33.89 16.62 -9.54
CA PHE A 850 -33.83 17.70 -8.55
C PHE A 850 -32.62 18.62 -8.80
N PRO A 851 -32.70 19.93 -8.53
CA PRO A 851 -33.90 20.67 -8.17
C PRO A 851 -34.86 20.83 -9.34
#